data_AF-A0A839T1I8-F1
#
_entry.id   AF-A0A839T1I8-F1
#
_cell.length_a   1.000
_cell.length_b   1.000
_cell.length_c   1.000
_cell.angle_alpha   90.00
_cell.angle_beta   90.00
_cell.angle_gamma   90.00
#
_symmetry.space_group_name_H-M   'P 1'
#
loop_
_entity.id
_entity.type
_entity.pdbx_description
1 polymer ?
#
loop_
_entity_poly.entity_id
_entity_poly.type
_entity_poly.pdbx_seq_one_letter_code
_entity_poly.pdbx_strand_id
1 'polypeptide(L)'
;MMNENRQMPPQQQTVNLLQTIFPPQSVILVGANQSNPHRLDWQNIQPENVLLIDASQEVLTEIKQSASPASGWQMRNAVLAESSGEASFFYASNPSEDGLIHPQKLTKFWANLRTTGQQVCATQTLQTLFSEPKLTSLVSVKNTWLVINCLPALRILQGAGSLLKQWKVLWVRVLLVPLEDDEPGTTLAEIKHYLADHNYHCIGWFEENHPHIGQAIFLQDTEKLLEQENVRLASACTALDAEKLTLFDEHTVLRQDKSALEAERTTLTQINIGLAKKRDVLQKRQVELRASYDVLIEKKNGVLTERNTLYQEKTELQAERDTLAKEKTALVAARDEQTKLASERKVQLDVLSKEKADLLASRDALSKEKIDLSAARDTLAKEKAALVAACDEQAKLASERKAQADALAKEKADLLASRDALNKEKTDLTAARDTLAKEKTALVAARDEQTKLANERKVQAETLAKEKADLIASSDALNKEKTALTAARDTLAKEKTALVAARDEQAKLANERKVQAETLAKEKADLIASRDGLSREKTDLTAARDALAKEKTALISARDEQAKLANERKAQAETLAKEKADLLASRDALSKEKNDLTAARDTLAKEKAALVAARDEQAKLASERRAQADALAKEKADLLASRDALSKEKNDLTAARDALAKEKAALVAARDEQAKLANEHKVRIEALSVQLEEQTEKTNALLLTQDSQTLLLSERNSQLYQFEAEHSENLARLRLMQDELVKGEAQIELIKDLLLREPGL
;
A
#
# COMPACT_ATOMS: atom_id res chain seq x y z
N MET A 1 -47.77 -43.06 46.78
CA MET A 1 -48.91 -43.88 47.26
C MET A 1 -49.73 -43.06 48.23
N MET A 2 -50.96 -42.70 47.87
CA MET A 2 -51.95 -42.16 48.81
C MET A 2 -53.05 -43.21 49.00
N ASN A 3 -53.57 -43.35 50.23
CA ASN A 3 -54.58 -44.36 50.58
C ASN A 3 -55.82 -44.26 49.69
N GLU A 4 -56.24 -45.38 49.10
CA GLU A 4 -57.48 -45.51 48.30
C GLU A 4 -58.77 -45.39 49.12
N ASN A 5 -58.68 -45.05 50.41
CA ASN A 5 -59.79 -45.07 51.36
C ASN A 5 -60.04 -43.70 52.03
N ARG A 6 -59.70 -42.59 51.36
CA ARG A 6 -60.24 -41.28 51.72
C ARG A 6 -61.65 -41.16 51.14
N GLN A 7 -62.65 -41.10 52.02
CA GLN A 7 -64.01 -40.77 51.65
C GLN A 7 -64.03 -39.39 50.96
N MET A 8 -64.47 -39.36 49.70
CA MET A 8 -64.57 -38.13 48.92
C MET A 8 -65.49 -37.11 49.62
N PRO A 9 -65.14 -35.81 49.63
CA PRO A 9 -66.09 -34.78 50.07
C PRO A 9 -67.37 -34.84 49.23
N PRO A 10 -68.55 -34.51 49.79
CA PRO A 10 -69.81 -34.50 49.06
C PRO A 10 -69.69 -33.83 47.68
N GLN A 11 -70.40 -34.35 46.67
CA GLN A 11 -70.19 -33.98 45.27
C GLN A 11 -70.10 -32.47 45.04
N GLN A 12 -71.02 -31.68 45.61
CA GLN A 12 -71.00 -30.22 45.51
C GLN A 12 -69.77 -29.57 46.17
N GLN A 13 -69.30 -30.09 47.31
CA GLN A 13 -68.07 -29.60 47.95
C GLN A 13 -66.85 -29.93 47.09
N THR A 14 -66.81 -31.11 46.47
CA THR A 14 -65.75 -31.48 45.52
C THR A 14 -65.74 -30.56 44.29
N VAL A 15 -66.91 -30.24 43.71
CA VAL A 15 -67.03 -29.23 42.63
C VAL A 15 -66.49 -27.87 43.09
N ASN A 16 -66.90 -27.40 44.27
CA ASN A 16 -66.47 -26.11 44.81
C ASN A 16 -64.95 -26.05 45.09
N LEU A 17 -64.33 -27.17 45.48
CA LEU A 17 -62.88 -27.28 45.64
C LEU A 17 -62.18 -27.27 44.27
N LEU A 18 -62.68 -28.07 43.32
CA LEU A 18 -62.09 -28.17 41.98
C LEU A 18 -62.15 -26.84 41.21
N GLN A 19 -63.26 -26.08 41.28
CA GLN A 19 -63.34 -24.76 40.64
C GLN A 19 -62.42 -23.72 41.32
N THR A 20 -62.07 -23.91 42.59
CA THR A 20 -61.14 -23.02 43.30
C THR A 20 -59.69 -23.29 42.87
N ILE A 21 -59.33 -24.55 42.62
CA ILE A 21 -57.97 -24.96 42.25
C ILE A 21 -57.75 -24.87 40.72
N PHE A 22 -58.76 -25.25 39.94
CA PHE A 22 -58.78 -25.27 38.47
C PHE A 22 -60.03 -24.57 37.94
N PRO A 23 -60.17 -23.24 38.07
CA PRO A 23 -61.35 -22.50 37.61
C PRO A 23 -61.62 -22.77 36.13
N PRO A 24 -62.80 -23.35 35.78
CA PRO A 24 -63.09 -23.78 34.42
C PRO A 24 -63.38 -22.58 33.51
N GLN A 25 -62.45 -22.31 32.60
CA GLN A 25 -62.65 -21.35 31.51
C GLN A 25 -63.54 -21.94 30.40
N SER A 26 -63.51 -23.27 30.26
CA SER A 26 -64.35 -24.02 29.32
C SER A 26 -64.83 -25.32 29.97
N VAL A 27 -66.07 -25.71 29.67
CA VAL A 27 -66.60 -27.04 30.01
C VAL A 27 -67.11 -27.74 28.76
N ILE A 28 -66.75 -29.02 28.62
CA ILE A 28 -67.24 -29.92 27.58
C ILE A 28 -68.06 -31.00 28.29
N LEU A 29 -69.37 -31.10 28.01
CA LEU A 29 -70.24 -32.14 28.54
C LEU A 29 -70.65 -33.09 27.41
N VAL A 30 -70.43 -34.39 27.60
CA VAL A 30 -70.86 -35.47 26.70
C VAL A 30 -71.92 -36.33 27.41
N GLY A 31 -73.06 -36.56 26.78
CA GLY A 31 -74.17 -37.33 27.39
C GLY A 31 -74.98 -36.47 28.35
N ALA A 32 -75.63 -35.43 27.83
CA ALA A 32 -76.31 -34.39 28.58
C ALA A 32 -77.74 -34.79 28.99
N ASN A 33 -77.91 -35.81 29.83
CA ASN A 33 -79.25 -36.24 30.27
C ASN A 33 -79.81 -35.36 31.42
N GLN A 34 -81.06 -34.91 31.30
CA GLN A 34 -81.75 -34.08 32.30
C GLN A 34 -82.18 -34.82 33.58
N SER A 35 -82.35 -36.15 33.55
CA SER A 35 -82.85 -36.93 34.68
C SER A 35 -81.78 -37.39 35.67
N ASN A 36 -80.49 -37.06 35.44
CA ASN A 36 -79.42 -37.43 36.36
C ASN A 36 -79.39 -36.48 37.59
N PRO A 37 -79.62 -36.97 38.84
CA PRO A 37 -79.54 -36.15 40.04
C PRO A 37 -78.12 -35.65 40.36
N HIS A 38 -77.08 -36.25 39.76
CA HIS A 38 -75.68 -35.88 39.92
C HIS A 38 -75.23 -34.76 38.95
N ARG A 39 -76.17 -33.98 38.40
CA ARG A 39 -75.90 -32.84 37.52
C ARG A 39 -74.95 -31.85 38.20
N LEU A 40 -73.87 -31.49 37.51
CA LEU A 40 -73.00 -30.38 37.90
C LEU A 40 -73.80 -29.08 37.94
N ASP A 41 -73.72 -28.35 39.04
CA ASP A 41 -74.44 -27.10 39.22
C ASP A 41 -73.82 -25.96 38.39
N TRP A 42 -74.25 -25.88 37.14
CA TRP A 42 -73.78 -24.87 36.18
C TRP A 42 -74.05 -23.43 36.61
N GLN A 43 -75.01 -23.18 37.50
CA GLN A 43 -75.28 -21.82 38.02
C GLN A 43 -74.19 -21.37 39.00
N ASN A 44 -73.55 -22.33 39.70
CA ASN A 44 -72.45 -22.08 40.63
C ASN A 44 -71.06 -22.17 39.98
N ILE A 45 -70.89 -22.97 38.92
CA ILE A 45 -69.58 -23.15 38.24
C ILE A 45 -69.26 -21.99 37.27
N GLN A 46 -70.28 -21.41 36.62
CA GLN A 46 -70.20 -20.25 35.71
C GLN A 46 -68.99 -20.21 34.73
N PRO A 47 -68.76 -21.27 33.93
CA PRO A 47 -67.68 -21.27 32.94
C PRO A 47 -67.97 -20.29 31.79
N GLU A 48 -66.92 -19.62 31.27
CA GLU A 48 -67.05 -18.65 30.18
C GLU A 48 -67.59 -19.29 28.89
N ASN A 49 -67.23 -20.55 28.64
CA ASN A 49 -67.65 -21.28 27.44
C ASN A 49 -68.16 -22.69 27.83
N VAL A 50 -69.26 -23.12 27.19
CA VAL A 50 -69.83 -24.47 27.40
C VAL A 50 -70.08 -25.13 26.05
N LEU A 51 -69.61 -26.37 25.89
CA LEU A 51 -69.95 -27.23 24.76
C LEU A 51 -70.73 -28.45 25.26
N LEU A 52 -71.99 -28.54 24.88
CA LEU A 52 -72.82 -29.72 25.10
C LEU A 52 -72.77 -30.64 23.87
N ILE A 53 -72.55 -31.92 24.08
CA ILE A 53 -72.48 -32.95 23.04
C ILE A 53 -73.41 -34.09 23.43
N ASP A 54 -74.37 -34.42 22.58
CA ASP A 54 -75.31 -35.52 22.83
C ASP A 54 -75.73 -36.23 21.54
N ALA A 55 -76.07 -37.52 21.64
CA ALA A 55 -76.57 -38.30 20.52
C ALA A 55 -78.03 -37.95 20.16
N SER A 56 -78.81 -37.43 21.11
CA SER A 56 -80.19 -36.98 20.89
C SER A 56 -80.29 -35.47 20.65
N GLN A 57 -80.80 -35.10 19.48
CA GLN A 57 -81.11 -33.70 19.15
C GLN A 57 -82.30 -33.16 19.95
N GLU A 58 -83.19 -34.03 20.43
CA GLU A 58 -84.32 -33.66 21.29
C GLU A 58 -83.82 -33.20 22.66
N VAL A 59 -82.98 -34.00 23.31
CA VAL A 59 -82.35 -33.68 24.62
C VAL A 59 -81.60 -32.35 24.59
N LEU A 60 -80.81 -32.09 23.54
CA LEU A 60 -80.14 -30.80 23.35
C LEU A 60 -81.13 -29.63 23.22
N THR A 61 -82.26 -29.87 22.54
CA THR A 61 -83.30 -28.84 22.32
C THR A 61 -84.05 -28.54 23.62
N GLU A 62 -84.38 -29.55 24.42
CA GLU A 62 -85.00 -29.36 25.73
C GLU A 62 -84.07 -28.63 26.70
N ILE A 63 -82.77 -28.98 26.75
CA ILE A 63 -81.79 -28.27 27.59
C ILE A 63 -81.66 -26.81 27.16
N LYS A 64 -81.73 -26.52 25.86
CA LYS A 64 -81.73 -25.14 25.34
C LYS A 64 -82.96 -24.34 25.76
N GLN A 65 -84.09 -25.00 26.04
CA GLN A 65 -85.32 -24.38 26.51
C GLN A 65 -85.35 -24.24 28.04
N SER A 66 -84.80 -25.21 28.78
CA SER A 66 -84.87 -25.26 30.25
C SER A 66 -83.72 -24.55 30.96
N ALA A 67 -82.49 -24.61 30.42
CA ALA A 67 -81.38 -23.80 30.90
C ALA A 67 -81.39 -22.46 30.14
N SER A 68 -81.74 -21.36 30.81
CA SER A 68 -81.62 -20.00 30.26
C SER A 68 -80.17 -19.77 29.80
N PRO A 69 -79.85 -19.83 28.48
CA PRO A 69 -78.47 -20.03 28.08
C PRO A 69 -77.68 -18.74 28.28
N ALA A 70 -76.60 -18.80 29.06
CA ALA A 70 -75.61 -17.73 29.05
C ALA A 70 -75.04 -17.57 27.64
N SER A 71 -74.73 -16.33 27.24
CA SER A 71 -74.18 -16.02 25.92
C SER A 71 -72.81 -16.66 25.74
N GLY A 72 -72.76 -17.83 25.10
CA GLY A 72 -71.55 -18.64 24.94
C GLY A 72 -71.79 -20.15 24.86
N TRP A 73 -72.98 -20.64 25.22
CA TRP A 73 -73.30 -22.08 25.15
C TRP A 73 -73.39 -22.56 23.70
N GLN A 74 -72.61 -23.58 23.38
CA GLN A 74 -72.57 -24.27 22.09
C GLN A 74 -73.11 -25.69 22.26
N MET A 75 -73.83 -26.19 21.25
CA MET A 75 -74.43 -27.54 21.26
C MET A 75 -74.03 -28.29 19.99
N ARG A 76 -73.82 -29.61 20.10
CA ARG A 76 -73.51 -30.50 18.98
C ARG A 76 -74.24 -31.82 19.13
N ASN A 77 -75.00 -32.19 18.10
CA ASN A 77 -75.56 -33.52 17.99
C ASN A 77 -74.50 -34.45 17.38
N ALA A 78 -74.03 -35.43 18.15
CA ALA A 78 -72.96 -36.34 17.74
C ALA A 78 -72.89 -37.59 18.63
N VAL A 79 -72.58 -38.74 18.01
CA VAL A 79 -72.16 -39.95 18.72
C VAL A 79 -70.63 -39.96 18.78
N LEU A 80 -70.07 -39.88 19.98
CA LEU A 80 -68.61 -39.85 20.18
C LEU A 80 -68.03 -41.24 20.42
N ALA A 81 -66.88 -41.52 19.81
CA ALA A 81 -66.18 -42.79 19.90
C ALA A 81 -64.65 -42.63 19.78
N GLU A 82 -63.93 -43.74 19.88
CA GLU A 82 -62.47 -43.87 19.73
C GLU A 82 -61.99 -43.57 18.30
N SER A 83 -62.83 -43.83 17.30
CA SER A 83 -62.58 -43.55 15.89
C SER A 83 -63.85 -43.08 15.17
N SER A 84 -63.67 -42.32 14.09
CA SER A 84 -64.78 -41.94 13.21
C SER A 84 -65.16 -43.10 12.29
N GLY A 85 -66.45 -43.42 12.19
CA GLY A 85 -66.93 -44.62 11.52
C GLY A 85 -68.44 -44.80 11.70
N GLU A 86 -68.89 -46.04 11.88
CA GLU A 86 -70.29 -46.38 12.19
C GLU A 86 -70.35 -47.27 13.44
N ALA A 87 -71.36 -47.05 14.29
CA ALA A 87 -71.64 -47.90 15.44
C ALA A 87 -73.14 -48.07 15.66
N SER A 88 -73.54 -49.17 16.31
CA SER A 88 -74.91 -49.32 16.80
C SER A 88 -75.10 -48.46 18.05
N PHE A 89 -75.99 -47.47 17.93
CA PHE A 89 -76.55 -46.75 19.06
C PHE A 89 -77.86 -47.40 19.48
N PHE A 90 -78.02 -47.62 20.78
CA PHE A 90 -79.19 -48.29 21.35
C PHE A 90 -79.99 -47.29 22.18
N TYR A 91 -81.31 -47.33 21.98
CA TYR A 91 -82.28 -46.63 22.81
C TYR A 91 -82.80 -47.63 23.85
N ALA A 92 -82.82 -47.21 25.11
CA ALA A 92 -83.26 -47.99 26.24
C ALA A 92 -84.62 -47.50 26.76
N SER A 93 -85.26 -48.31 27.61
CA SER A 93 -86.48 -47.93 28.33
C SER A 93 -86.22 -46.91 29.45
N ASN A 94 -84.95 -46.61 29.73
CA ASN A 94 -84.52 -45.48 30.53
C ASN A 94 -83.51 -44.67 29.67
N PRO A 95 -83.85 -43.47 29.18
CA PRO A 95 -82.95 -42.67 28.33
C PRO A 95 -81.61 -42.27 28.98
N SER A 96 -81.43 -42.46 30.29
CA SER A 96 -80.11 -42.30 30.94
C SER A 96 -79.10 -43.39 30.55
N GLU A 97 -79.57 -44.48 29.96
CA GLU A 97 -78.76 -45.63 29.51
C GLU A 97 -78.82 -45.81 27.98
N ASP A 98 -79.24 -44.78 27.25
CA ASP A 98 -79.05 -44.68 25.79
C ASP A 98 -77.55 -44.53 25.48
N GLY A 99 -77.05 -45.29 24.51
CA GLY A 99 -75.61 -45.30 24.24
C GLY A 99 -75.12 -46.39 23.28
N LEU A 100 -73.80 -46.63 23.32
CA LEU A 100 -73.14 -47.66 22.52
C LEU A 100 -73.17 -49.05 23.17
N ILE A 101 -73.67 -49.17 24.40
CA ILE A 101 -73.83 -50.45 25.11
C ILE A 101 -75.23 -50.98 24.87
N HIS A 102 -75.33 -52.24 24.45
CA HIS A 102 -76.63 -52.90 24.30
C HIS A 102 -77.35 -53.00 25.67
N PRO A 103 -78.58 -52.47 25.84
CA PRO A 103 -79.27 -52.38 27.13
C PRO A 103 -79.37 -53.70 27.90
N GLN A 104 -79.50 -54.83 27.20
CA GLN A 104 -79.45 -56.17 27.80
C GLN A 104 -78.24 -56.40 28.72
N LYS A 105 -77.06 -55.86 28.39
CA LYS A 105 -75.84 -56.02 29.21
C LYS A 105 -75.90 -55.27 30.54
N LEU A 106 -76.72 -54.22 30.61
CA LEU A 106 -76.95 -53.43 31.83
C LEU A 106 -78.10 -53.98 32.70
N THR A 107 -78.79 -55.05 32.27
CA THR A 107 -79.93 -55.62 33.04
C THR A 107 -79.52 -56.16 34.41
N LYS A 108 -78.24 -56.51 34.61
CA LYS A 108 -77.69 -56.88 35.92
C LYS A 108 -77.75 -55.74 36.96
N PHE A 109 -77.71 -54.49 36.50
CA PHE A 109 -77.88 -53.29 37.33
C PHE A 109 -79.33 -52.79 37.29
N TRP A 110 -79.99 -52.93 36.14
CA TRP A 110 -81.33 -52.43 35.87
C TRP A 110 -82.23 -53.57 35.34
N ALA A 111 -82.74 -54.42 36.23
CA ALA A 111 -83.45 -55.67 35.87
C ALA A 111 -84.64 -55.52 34.88
N ASN A 112 -85.23 -54.33 34.78
CA ASN A 112 -86.35 -54.03 33.88
C ASN A 112 -85.96 -53.21 32.63
N LEU A 113 -84.66 -52.97 32.40
CA LEU A 113 -84.17 -52.21 31.25
C LEU A 113 -84.37 -53.02 29.96
N ARG A 114 -85.02 -52.40 28.97
CA ARG A 114 -85.29 -53.02 27.66
C ARG A 114 -84.76 -52.12 26.55
N THR A 115 -84.32 -52.72 25.45
CA THR A 115 -84.08 -51.99 24.20
C THR A 115 -85.42 -51.52 23.62
N THR A 116 -85.60 -50.20 23.45
CA THR A 116 -86.78 -49.58 22.84
C THR A 116 -86.55 -49.29 21.35
N GLY A 117 -85.29 -49.17 20.93
CA GLY A 117 -84.89 -49.04 19.53
C GLY A 117 -83.39 -49.24 19.35
N GLN A 118 -82.96 -49.36 18.10
CA GLN A 118 -81.55 -49.41 17.70
C GLN A 118 -81.39 -48.67 16.38
N GLN A 119 -80.30 -47.93 16.24
CA GLN A 119 -79.95 -47.20 15.02
C GLN A 119 -78.45 -47.35 14.74
N VAL A 120 -78.07 -47.51 13.47
CA VAL A 120 -76.67 -47.34 13.06
C VAL A 120 -76.41 -45.84 12.92
N CYS A 121 -75.46 -45.33 13.70
CA CYS A 121 -75.10 -43.92 13.73
C CYS A 121 -73.65 -43.73 13.29
N ALA A 122 -73.40 -42.64 12.56
CA ALA A 122 -72.04 -42.20 12.29
C ALA A 122 -71.37 -41.77 13.60
N THR A 123 -70.20 -42.33 13.90
CA THR A 123 -69.38 -41.93 15.04
C THR A 123 -68.32 -40.91 14.61
N GLN A 124 -67.89 -40.09 15.55
CA GLN A 124 -66.77 -39.18 15.36
C GLN A 124 -65.90 -39.12 16.62
N THR A 125 -64.60 -38.85 16.45
CA THR A 125 -63.72 -38.59 17.58
C THR A 125 -63.91 -37.18 18.12
N LEU A 126 -63.65 -36.97 19.40
CA LEU A 126 -63.67 -35.64 20.01
C LEU A 126 -62.64 -34.71 19.33
N GLN A 127 -61.49 -35.23 18.91
CA GLN A 127 -60.49 -34.49 18.13
C GLN A 127 -60.99 -34.06 16.74
N THR A 128 -61.73 -34.92 16.02
CA THR A 128 -62.34 -34.53 14.73
C THR A 128 -63.42 -33.47 14.90
N LEU A 129 -64.25 -33.56 15.94
CA LEU A 129 -65.24 -32.54 16.26
C LEU A 129 -64.58 -31.17 16.53
N PHE A 130 -63.52 -31.13 17.32
CA PHE A 130 -62.77 -29.90 17.60
C PHE A 130 -62.02 -29.30 16.40
N SER A 131 -61.94 -30.01 15.27
CA SER A 131 -61.45 -29.45 14.01
C SER A 131 -62.46 -28.52 13.32
N GLU A 132 -63.72 -28.46 13.79
CA GLU A 132 -64.69 -27.46 13.34
C GLU A 132 -64.24 -26.02 13.67
N PRO A 133 -64.22 -25.07 12.71
CA PRO A 133 -63.85 -23.67 12.95
C PRO A 133 -64.68 -22.96 14.04
N LYS A 134 -65.91 -23.43 14.29
CA LYS A 134 -66.81 -22.89 15.31
C LYS A 134 -66.46 -23.34 16.75
N LEU A 135 -65.65 -24.39 16.89
CA LEU A 135 -65.22 -24.97 18.17
C LEU A 135 -63.74 -24.68 18.47
N THR A 136 -62.96 -24.13 17.53
CA THR A 136 -61.51 -23.89 17.68
C THR A 136 -61.17 -22.96 18.85
N SER A 137 -62.05 -22.03 19.21
CA SER A 137 -61.89 -21.15 20.38
C SER A 137 -61.83 -21.93 21.70
N LEU A 138 -62.54 -23.06 21.81
CA LEU A 138 -62.54 -23.93 23.00
C LEU A 138 -61.25 -24.75 23.14
N VAL A 139 -60.60 -25.10 22.02
CA VAL A 139 -59.37 -25.92 22.01
C VAL A 139 -58.20 -25.17 22.65
N SER A 140 -58.15 -23.85 22.52
CA SER A 140 -57.00 -23.05 22.96
C SER A 140 -57.02 -22.73 24.47
N VAL A 141 -58.05 -23.20 25.19
CA VAL A 141 -58.32 -22.85 26.59
C VAL A 141 -57.61 -23.81 27.54
N LYS A 142 -56.77 -23.25 28.43
CA LYS A 142 -55.86 -24.02 29.31
C LYS A 142 -56.53 -24.66 30.52
N ASN A 143 -57.67 -24.12 30.98
CA ASN A 143 -58.44 -24.67 32.09
C ASN A 143 -59.78 -25.21 31.60
N THR A 144 -59.72 -26.25 30.77
CA THR A 144 -60.90 -26.94 30.28
C THR A 144 -61.23 -28.15 31.16
N TRP A 145 -62.51 -28.31 31.51
CA TRP A 145 -63.04 -29.50 32.16
C TRP A 145 -63.77 -30.35 31.12
N LEU A 146 -63.47 -31.66 31.09
CA LEU A 146 -64.22 -32.63 30.30
C LEU A 146 -65.12 -33.44 31.23
N VAL A 147 -66.39 -33.52 30.91
CA VAL A 147 -67.40 -34.29 31.64
C VAL A 147 -68.01 -35.30 30.69
N ILE A 148 -67.80 -36.59 30.92
CA ILE A 148 -68.39 -37.68 30.14
C ILE A 148 -69.40 -38.40 31.02
N ASN A 149 -70.68 -38.28 30.69
CA ASN A 149 -71.81 -38.77 31.48
C ASN A 149 -72.55 -39.94 30.78
N CYS A 150 -71.90 -40.61 29.82
CA CYS A 150 -72.40 -41.81 29.15
C CYS A 150 -71.36 -42.94 29.15
N LEU A 151 -71.79 -44.16 28.87
CA LEU A 151 -70.94 -45.35 28.79
C LEU A 151 -70.89 -45.87 27.33
N PRO A 152 -69.74 -46.39 26.84
CA PRO A 152 -68.44 -46.51 27.50
C PRO A 152 -67.62 -45.21 27.40
N ALA A 153 -67.16 -44.68 28.53
CA ALA A 153 -66.48 -43.39 28.55
C ALA A 153 -65.02 -43.44 28.05
N LEU A 154 -64.34 -44.60 28.12
CA LEU A 154 -62.96 -44.72 27.64
C LEU A 154 -62.84 -44.44 26.14
N ARG A 155 -63.81 -44.89 25.34
CA ARG A 155 -63.80 -44.68 23.88
C ARG A 155 -63.76 -43.19 23.53
N ILE A 156 -64.51 -42.38 24.28
CA ILE A 156 -64.55 -40.91 24.13
C ILE A 156 -63.21 -40.28 24.55
N LEU A 157 -62.58 -40.78 25.61
CA LEU A 157 -61.23 -40.34 26.04
C LEU A 157 -60.17 -40.70 24.99
N GLN A 158 -60.22 -41.90 24.42
CA GLN A 158 -59.34 -42.33 23.33
C GLN A 158 -59.51 -41.43 22.09
N GLY A 159 -60.74 -41.07 21.75
CA GLY A 159 -61.06 -40.11 20.70
C GLY A 159 -60.67 -38.65 21.00
N ALA A 160 -60.24 -38.32 22.22
CA ALA A 160 -59.71 -36.99 22.57
C ALA A 160 -58.20 -36.86 22.24
N GLY A 161 -57.44 -37.95 22.34
CA GLY A 161 -56.03 -38.00 21.96
C GLY A 161 -55.19 -36.86 22.55
N SER A 162 -54.56 -36.06 21.68
CA SER A 162 -53.67 -34.97 22.11
C SER A 162 -54.37 -33.83 22.88
N LEU A 163 -55.70 -33.72 22.81
CA LEU A 163 -56.46 -32.71 23.57
C LEU A 163 -56.32 -32.90 25.09
N LEU A 164 -56.14 -34.15 25.54
CA LEU A 164 -55.93 -34.47 26.95
C LEU A 164 -54.68 -33.77 27.55
N LYS A 165 -53.72 -33.34 26.72
CA LYS A 165 -52.55 -32.56 27.19
C LYS A 165 -52.92 -31.16 27.70
N GLN A 166 -54.05 -30.61 27.27
CA GLN A 166 -54.45 -29.22 27.56
C GLN A 166 -55.48 -29.13 28.69
N TRP A 167 -56.22 -30.20 28.96
CA TRP A 167 -57.31 -30.20 29.94
C TRP A 167 -56.79 -30.46 31.36
N LYS A 168 -57.58 -30.09 32.37
CA LYS A 168 -57.12 -30.10 33.79
C LYS A 168 -57.92 -31.04 34.68
N VAL A 169 -59.22 -31.14 34.42
CA VAL A 169 -60.15 -31.97 35.17
C VAL A 169 -60.91 -32.84 34.17
N LEU A 170 -60.89 -34.15 34.37
CA LEU A 170 -61.76 -35.09 33.67
C LEU A 170 -62.72 -35.68 34.71
N TRP A 171 -64.01 -35.63 34.41
CA TRP A 171 -65.10 -36.15 35.24
C TRP A 171 -65.85 -37.19 34.41
N VAL A 172 -65.88 -38.45 34.84
CA VAL A 172 -66.11 -39.58 33.93
C VAL A 172 -67.06 -40.61 34.56
N ARG A 173 -68.18 -40.89 33.90
CA ARG A 173 -69.10 -41.98 34.24
C ARG A 173 -68.42 -43.32 33.95
N VAL A 174 -68.45 -44.21 34.95
CA VAL A 174 -67.73 -45.49 34.94
C VAL A 174 -68.56 -46.60 35.57
N LEU A 175 -68.29 -47.83 35.17
CA LEU A 175 -68.66 -49.00 35.95
C LEU A 175 -67.61 -49.25 37.04
N LEU A 176 -68.08 -49.41 38.27
CA LEU A 176 -67.28 -49.78 39.44
C LEU A 176 -67.13 -51.31 39.57
N VAL A 177 -68.00 -52.07 38.89
CA VAL A 177 -67.96 -53.54 38.75
C VAL A 177 -68.12 -53.88 37.27
N PRO A 178 -67.29 -54.77 36.68
CA PRO A 178 -67.39 -55.15 35.28
C PRO A 178 -68.72 -55.82 34.92
N LEU A 179 -69.08 -55.75 33.63
CA LEU A 179 -70.16 -56.54 33.05
C LEU A 179 -69.71 -57.99 32.84
N GLU A 180 -70.64 -58.93 32.70
CA GLU A 180 -70.32 -60.37 32.60
C GLU A 180 -69.55 -60.73 31.31
N ASP A 181 -69.67 -59.91 30.27
CA ASP A 181 -68.93 -60.04 29.00
C ASP A 181 -67.66 -59.16 28.94
N ASP A 182 -67.26 -58.50 30.04
CA ASP A 182 -66.16 -57.50 30.09
C ASP A 182 -66.22 -56.47 28.94
N GLU A 183 -67.38 -55.81 28.76
CA GLU A 183 -67.57 -54.81 27.69
C GLU A 183 -66.51 -53.70 27.77
N PRO A 184 -65.66 -53.55 26.73
CA PRO A 184 -64.43 -52.77 26.85
C PRO A 184 -64.69 -51.26 26.92
N GLY A 185 -63.89 -50.62 27.77
CA GLY A 185 -63.89 -49.18 27.98
C GLY A 185 -64.98 -48.68 28.93
N THR A 186 -65.59 -49.58 29.70
CA THR A 186 -66.69 -49.27 30.62
C THR A 186 -66.20 -49.07 32.05
N THR A 187 -65.10 -49.70 32.46
CA THR A 187 -64.74 -49.80 33.88
C THR A 187 -63.79 -48.69 34.34
N LEU A 188 -63.82 -48.39 35.64
CA LEU A 188 -62.86 -47.48 36.28
C LEU A 188 -61.41 -47.96 36.14
N ALA A 189 -61.17 -49.28 36.11
CA ALA A 189 -59.83 -49.84 36.02
C ALA A 189 -59.16 -49.55 34.66
N GLU A 190 -59.89 -49.77 33.55
CA GLU A 190 -59.40 -49.48 32.20
C GLU A 190 -59.12 -47.98 32.02
N ILE A 191 -60.01 -47.12 32.52
CA ILE A 191 -59.85 -45.67 32.43
C ILE A 191 -58.67 -45.18 33.28
N LYS A 192 -58.49 -45.72 34.50
CA LYS A 192 -57.29 -45.45 35.32
C LYS A 192 -56.01 -45.81 34.58
N HIS A 193 -55.97 -46.95 33.90
CA HIS A 193 -54.78 -47.38 33.16
C HIS A 193 -54.48 -46.45 31.98
N TYR A 194 -55.46 -46.17 31.11
CA TYR A 194 -55.29 -45.30 29.95
C TYR A 194 -54.90 -43.86 30.34
N LEU A 195 -55.49 -43.32 31.41
CA LEU A 195 -55.24 -41.95 31.84
C LEU A 195 -53.89 -41.77 32.53
N ALA A 196 -53.32 -42.81 33.15
CA ALA A 196 -51.97 -42.75 33.71
C ALA A 196 -50.90 -42.43 32.64
N ASP A 197 -50.99 -43.03 31.45
CA ASP A 197 -50.10 -42.76 30.31
C ASP A 197 -50.23 -41.31 29.78
N HIS A 198 -51.35 -40.65 30.07
CA HIS A 198 -51.62 -39.26 29.68
C HIS A 198 -51.29 -38.26 30.81
N ASN A 199 -50.58 -38.71 31.86
CA ASN A 199 -50.26 -37.97 33.09
C ASN A 199 -51.52 -37.49 33.85
N TYR A 200 -52.54 -38.34 33.96
CA TYR A 200 -53.70 -38.09 34.82
C TYR A 200 -53.77 -39.10 35.97
N HIS A 201 -54.15 -38.61 37.14
CA HIS A 201 -54.35 -39.44 38.34
C HIS A 201 -55.79 -39.35 38.83
N CYS A 202 -56.37 -40.49 39.17
CA CYS A 202 -57.71 -40.56 39.79
C CYS A 202 -57.64 -40.03 41.22
N ILE A 203 -58.45 -39.03 41.55
CA ILE A 203 -58.52 -38.47 42.92
C ILE A 203 -59.64 -39.08 43.76
N GLY A 204 -60.61 -39.75 43.12
CA GLY A 204 -61.73 -40.42 43.76
C GLY A 204 -62.94 -40.54 42.83
N TRP A 205 -64.03 -41.09 43.36
CA TRP A 205 -65.29 -41.25 42.63
C TRP A 205 -66.51 -41.14 43.57
N PHE A 206 -67.68 -40.98 42.97
CA PHE A 206 -68.99 -41.08 43.62
C PHE A 206 -69.76 -42.27 43.08
N GLU A 207 -70.63 -42.88 43.88
CA GLU A 207 -71.65 -43.82 43.40
C GLU A 207 -72.84 -43.03 42.83
N GLU A 208 -73.45 -43.53 41.75
CA GLU A 208 -74.75 -43.04 41.27
C GLU A 208 -75.91 -43.74 42.01
N ASN A 209 -77.14 -43.53 41.54
CA ASN A 209 -78.35 -44.25 42.01
C ASN A 209 -78.20 -45.79 42.06
N HIS A 210 -77.26 -46.36 41.30
CA HIS A 210 -76.89 -47.77 41.38
C HIS A 210 -75.43 -47.91 41.84
N PRO A 211 -75.11 -48.65 42.93
CA PRO A 211 -73.78 -48.65 43.57
C PRO A 211 -72.66 -49.32 42.77
N HIS A 212 -72.96 -49.85 41.57
CA HIS A 212 -71.96 -50.37 40.63
C HIS A 212 -71.71 -49.44 39.44
N ILE A 213 -72.38 -48.29 39.39
CA ILE A 213 -72.13 -47.20 38.44
C ILE A 213 -71.66 -46.01 39.26
N GLY A 214 -70.66 -45.28 38.75
CA GLY A 214 -70.08 -44.17 39.46
C GLY A 214 -69.55 -43.07 38.55
N GLN A 215 -69.12 -41.98 39.20
CA GLN A 215 -68.62 -40.76 38.58
C GLN A 215 -67.22 -40.50 39.13
N ALA A 216 -66.19 -40.84 38.36
CA ALA A 216 -64.79 -40.77 38.74
C ALA A 216 -64.12 -39.48 38.25
N ILE A 217 -63.24 -38.91 39.07
CA ILE A 217 -62.56 -37.64 38.78
C ILE A 217 -61.06 -37.88 38.65
N PHE A 218 -60.47 -37.29 37.61
CA PHE A 218 -59.05 -37.35 37.30
C PHE A 218 -58.48 -35.94 37.13
N LEU A 219 -57.28 -35.73 37.66
CA LEU A 219 -56.53 -34.48 37.53
C LEU A 219 -55.23 -34.69 36.76
N GLN A 220 -54.85 -33.69 35.96
CA GLN A 220 -53.56 -33.70 35.26
C GLN A 220 -52.40 -33.44 36.24
N ASP A 221 -51.41 -34.32 36.23
CA ASP A 221 -50.15 -34.16 36.94
C ASP A 221 -49.22 -33.19 36.19
N THR A 222 -48.94 -32.05 36.83
CA THR A 222 -48.10 -30.98 36.27
C THR A 222 -46.68 -30.96 36.83
N GLU A 223 -46.37 -31.74 37.87
CA GLU A 223 -45.08 -31.72 38.57
C GLU A 223 -43.98 -32.32 37.68
N LYS A 224 -44.26 -33.49 37.13
CA LYS A 224 -43.38 -34.22 36.19
C LYS A 224 -43.05 -33.44 34.90
N LEU A 225 -43.95 -32.56 34.45
CA LEU A 225 -43.73 -31.67 33.30
C LEU A 225 -42.79 -30.50 33.65
N LEU A 226 -42.88 -29.98 34.88
CA LEU A 226 -42.05 -28.88 35.37
C LEU A 226 -40.60 -29.34 35.62
N GLU A 227 -40.41 -30.54 36.17
CA GLU A 227 -39.08 -31.13 36.39
C GLU A 227 -38.27 -31.28 35.09
N GLN A 228 -38.91 -31.77 34.02
CA GLN A 228 -38.27 -31.96 32.71
C GLN A 228 -37.78 -30.62 32.12
N GLU A 229 -38.59 -29.57 32.23
CA GLU A 229 -38.23 -28.24 31.73
C GLU A 229 -37.11 -27.60 32.57
N ASN A 230 -37.10 -27.81 33.90
CA ASN A 230 -36.02 -27.37 34.77
C ASN A 230 -34.67 -28.02 34.41
N VAL A 231 -34.66 -29.33 34.11
CA VAL A 231 -33.44 -30.04 33.65
C VAL A 231 -32.96 -29.49 32.29
N ARG A 232 -33.90 -29.19 31.37
CA ARG A 232 -33.58 -28.58 30.07
C ARG A 232 -32.96 -27.20 30.23
N LEU A 233 -33.52 -26.35 31.09
CA LEU A 233 -33.02 -25.01 31.38
C LEU A 233 -31.65 -25.04 32.07
N ALA A 234 -31.46 -25.89 33.07
CA ALA A 234 -30.16 -26.06 33.73
C ALA A 234 -29.06 -26.45 32.74
N SER A 235 -29.35 -27.40 31.83
CA SER A 235 -28.43 -27.82 30.77
C SER A 235 -28.06 -26.65 29.85
N ALA A 236 -29.05 -25.85 29.43
CA ALA A 236 -28.83 -24.67 28.59
C ALA A 236 -27.96 -23.61 29.28
N CYS A 237 -28.16 -23.37 30.59
CA CYS A 237 -27.30 -22.47 31.37
C CYS A 237 -25.84 -22.94 31.39
N THR A 238 -25.58 -24.24 31.63
CA THR A 238 -24.20 -24.75 31.65
C THR A 238 -23.49 -24.64 30.31
N ALA A 239 -24.19 -24.81 29.19
CA ALA A 239 -23.64 -24.60 27.86
C ALA A 239 -23.27 -23.13 27.60
N LEU A 240 -24.14 -22.20 28.02
CA LEU A 240 -23.93 -20.76 27.86
C LEU A 240 -22.75 -20.25 28.72
N ASP A 241 -22.58 -20.78 29.94
CA ASP A 241 -21.43 -20.45 30.79
C ASP A 241 -20.10 -20.97 30.20
N ALA A 242 -20.11 -22.12 29.53
CA ALA A 242 -18.94 -22.64 28.81
C ALA A 242 -18.57 -21.76 27.60
N GLU A 243 -19.55 -21.37 26.78
CA GLU A 243 -19.35 -20.47 25.63
C GLU A 243 -18.84 -19.08 26.07
N LYS A 244 -19.36 -18.57 27.19
CA LYS A 244 -18.87 -17.34 27.81
C LYS A 244 -17.42 -17.43 28.27
N LEU A 245 -16.99 -18.60 28.75
CA LEU A 245 -15.59 -18.83 29.13
C LEU A 245 -14.67 -18.82 27.90
N THR A 246 -15.05 -19.52 26.82
CA THR A 246 -14.27 -19.52 25.58
C THR A 246 -14.16 -18.14 24.94
N LEU A 247 -15.25 -17.36 24.92
CA LEU A 247 -15.24 -15.98 24.42
C LEU A 247 -14.38 -15.05 25.30
N PHE A 248 -14.29 -15.31 26.61
CA PHE A 248 -13.40 -14.57 27.49
C PHE A 248 -11.94 -14.86 27.15
N ASP A 249 -11.57 -16.13 26.98
CA ASP A 249 -10.22 -16.55 26.60
C ASP A 249 -9.80 -15.97 25.24
N GLU A 250 -10.65 -16.05 24.21
CA GLU A 250 -10.44 -15.41 22.90
C GLU A 250 -10.20 -13.90 23.03
N HIS A 251 -11.01 -13.21 23.85
CA HIS A 251 -10.83 -11.79 24.12
C HIS A 251 -9.51 -11.49 24.86
N THR A 252 -8.99 -12.41 25.69
CA THR A 252 -7.65 -12.23 26.29
C THR A 252 -6.53 -12.35 25.26
N VAL A 253 -6.62 -13.29 24.32
CA VAL A 253 -5.64 -13.48 23.23
C VAL A 253 -5.62 -12.26 22.32
N LEU A 254 -6.79 -11.81 21.84
CA LEU A 254 -6.91 -10.59 21.01
C LEU A 254 -6.34 -9.34 21.69
N ARG A 255 -6.40 -9.27 23.02
CA ARG A 255 -5.80 -8.18 23.82
C ARG A 255 -4.27 -8.25 23.85
N GLN A 256 -3.70 -9.45 23.88
CA GLN A 256 -2.25 -9.67 23.80
C GLN A 256 -1.74 -9.34 22.39
N ASP A 257 -2.41 -9.83 21.34
CA ASP A 257 -2.08 -9.53 19.93
C ASP A 257 -2.11 -8.03 19.65
N LYS A 258 -3.14 -7.32 20.15
CA LYS A 258 -3.21 -5.86 20.06
C LYS A 258 -1.99 -5.19 20.70
N SER A 259 -1.56 -5.63 21.89
CA SER A 259 -0.39 -5.10 22.59
C SER A 259 0.91 -5.34 21.80
N ALA A 260 1.05 -6.53 21.18
CA ALA A 260 2.18 -6.85 20.31
C ALA A 260 2.23 -5.96 19.05
N LEU A 261 1.09 -5.75 18.39
CA LEU A 261 0.97 -4.87 17.22
C LEU A 261 1.25 -3.39 17.57
N GLU A 262 0.87 -2.93 18.75
CA GLU A 262 1.20 -1.58 19.25
C GLU A 262 2.72 -1.41 19.49
N ALA A 263 3.40 -2.45 19.98
CA ALA A 263 4.86 -2.48 20.12
C ALA A 263 5.58 -2.51 18.76
N GLU A 264 5.11 -3.31 17.80
CA GLU A 264 5.64 -3.36 16.43
C GLU A 264 5.48 -2.01 15.72
N ARG A 265 4.29 -1.40 15.79
CA ARG A 265 4.03 -0.06 15.25
C ARG A 265 4.97 0.99 15.83
N THR A 266 5.26 0.91 17.13
CA THR A 266 6.22 1.81 17.80
C THR A 266 7.63 1.62 17.23
N THR A 267 8.05 0.39 17.00
CA THR A 267 9.35 0.04 16.40
C THR A 267 9.46 0.54 14.96
N LEU A 268 8.45 0.30 14.12
CA LEU A 268 8.39 0.82 12.74
C LEU A 268 8.43 2.36 12.69
N THR A 269 7.79 3.03 13.65
CA THR A 269 7.83 4.49 13.77
C THR A 269 9.26 4.99 14.05
N GLN A 270 10.00 4.32 14.95
CA GLN A 270 11.40 4.66 15.21
C GLN A 270 12.31 4.41 13.99
N ILE A 271 12.09 3.30 13.27
CA ILE A 271 12.81 3.00 12.02
C ILE A 271 12.56 4.10 10.98
N ASN A 272 11.32 4.53 10.79
CA ASN A 272 10.96 5.60 9.84
C ASN A 272 11.59 6.95 10.22
N ILE A 273 11.67 7.30 11.51
CA ILE A 273 12.40 8.48 11.99
C ILE A 273 13.90 8.36 11.66
N GLY A 274 14.49 7.16 11.81
CA GLY A 274 15.88 6.89 11.42
C GLY A 274 16.13 7.01 9.91
N LEU A 275 15.19 6.52 9.08
CA LEU A 275 15.25 6.64 7.62
C LEU A 275 15.09 8.08 7.15
N ALA A 276 14.18 8.86 7.76
CA ALA A 276 14.04 10.29 7.47
C ALA A 276 15.34 11.05 7.74
N LYS A 277 15.98 10.83 8.90
CA LYS A 277 17.30 11.42 9.22
C LYS A 277 18.37 11.04 8.19
N LYS A 278 18.41 9.77 7.73
CA LYS A 278 19.36 9.33 6.69
C LYS A 278 19.09 10.01 5.34
N ARG A 279 17.82 10.14 4.93
CA ARG A 279 17.41 10.85 3.71
C ARG A 279 17.86 12.30 3.75
N ASP A 280 17.63 13.00 4.86
CA ASP A 280 17.97 14.42 5.00
C ASP A 280 19.50 14.64 4.95
N VAL A 281 20.30 13.71 5.50
CA VAL A 281 21.77 13.70 5.34
C VAL A 281 22.20 13.45 3.89
N LEU A 282 21.58 12.49 3.20
CA LEU A 282 21.86 12.23 1.78
C LEU A 282 21.48 13.42 0.88
N GLN A 283 20.39 14.11 1.20
CA GLN A 283 19.94 15.29 0.45
C GLN A 283 20.89 16.49 0.65
N LYS A 284 21.41 16.71 1.87
CA LYS A 284 22.51 17.67 2.10
C LYS A 284 23.75 17.32 1.27
N ARG A 285 24.19 16.05 1.32
CA ARG A 285 25.32 15.54 0.54
C ARG A 285 25.14 15.73 -0.97
N GLN A 286 23.92 15.58 -1.48
CA GLN A 286 23.59 15.80 -2.88
C GLN A 286 23.71 17.29 -3.27
N VAL A 287 23.27 18.20 -2.42
CA VAL A 287 23.40 19.66 -2.62
C VAL A 287 24.88 20.08 -2.58
N GLU A 288 25.64 19.59 -1.59
CA GLU A 288 27.10 19.82 -1.50
C GLU A 288 27.84 19.32 -2.74
N LEU A 289 27.52 18.11 -3.22
CA LEU A 289 28.15 17.53 -4.40
C LEU A 289 27.80 18.30 -5.67
N ARG A 290 26.57 18.80 -5.79
CA ARG A 290 26.15 19.65 -6.91
C ARG A 290 26.90 20.98 -6.92
N ALA A 291 27.00 21.66 -5.78
CA ALA A 291 27.79 22.89 -5.66
C ALA A 291 29.27 22.67 -6.02
N SER A 292 29.86 21.54 -5.60
CA SER A 292 31.24 21.16 -6.00
C SER A 292 31.38 20.91 -7.51
N TYR A 293 30.36 20.32 -8.14
CA TYR A 293 30.33 20.09 -9.58
C TYR A 293 30.18 21.40 -10.38
N ASP A 294 29.36 22.33 -9.91
CA ASP A 294 29.18 23.64 -10.53
C ASP A 294 30.49 24.46 -10.47
N VAL A 295 31.19 24.47 -9.32
CA VAL A 295 32.53 25.07 -9.17
C VAL A 295 33.58 24.43 -10.09
N LEU A 296 33.49 23.11 -10.34
CA LEU A 296 34.37 22.43 -11.30
C LEU A 296 34.06 22.83 -12.75
N ILE A 297 32.80 23.08 -13.11
CA ILE A 297 32.41 23.63 -14.41
C ILE A 297 32.96 25.05 -14.58
N GLU A 298 32.81 25.92 -13.57
CA GLU A 298 33.36 27.28 -13.62
C GLU A 298 34.87 27.28 -13.82
N LYS A 299 35.62 26.47 -13.05
CA LYS A 299 37.07 26.30 -13.23
C LYS A 299 37.45 25.79 -14.61
N LYS A 300 36.72 24.78 -15.13
CA LYS A 300 36.92 24.25 -16.48
C LYS A 300 36.71 25.32 -17.55
N ASN A 301 35.68 26.16 -17.38
CA ASN A 301 35.38 27.25 -18.31
C ASN A 301 36.43 28.37 -18.22
N GLY A 302 36.92 28.69 -17.03
CA GLY A 302 38.03 29.63 -16.82
C GLY A 302 39.29 29.19 -17.55
N VAL A 303 39.75 27.96 -17.33
CA VAL A 303 40.90 27.37 -18.03
C VAL A 303 40.68 27.29 -19.55
N LEU A 304 39.45 27.02 -20.01
CA LEU A 304 39.13 27.04 -21.43
C LEU A 304 39.26 28.45 -22.04
N THR A 305 38.88 29.48 -21.27
CA THR A 305 39.00 30.89 -21.67
C THR A 305 40.47 31.30 -21.72
N GLU A 306 41.24 31.05 -20.67
CA GLU A 306 42.69 31.31 -20.62
C GLU A 306 43.42 30.64 -21.79
N ARG A 307 43.11 29.36 -22.06
CA ARG A 307 43.68 28.63 -23.20
C ARG A 307 43.33 29.29 -24.53
N ASN A 308 42.11 29.79 -24.70
CA ASN A 308 41.70 30.47 -25.93
C ASN A 308 42.39 31.83 -26.08
N THR A 309 42.56 32.59 -24.99
CA THR A 309 43.36 33.84 -24.98
C THR A 309 44.82 33.57 -25.35
N LEU A 310 45.46 32.56 -24.77
CA LEU A 310 46.81 32.15 -25.13
C LEU A 310 46.94 31.69 -26.60
N TYR A 311 45.88 31.11 -27.18
CA TYR A 311 45.85 30.82 -28.63
C TYR A 311 45.80 32.11 -29.47
N GLN A 312 45.05 33.13 -29.04
CA GLN A 312 44.98 34.44 -29.71
C GLN A 312 46.31 35.18 -29.61
N GLU A 313 46.88 35.33 -28.41
CA GLU A 313 48.20 35.93 -28.19
C GLU A 313 49.28 35.23 -29.02
N LYS A 314 49.24 33.89 -29.12
CA LYS A 314 50.17 33.13 -29.97
C LYS A 314 50.00 33.46 -31.45
N THR A 315 48.78 33.66 -31.94
CA THR A 315 48.55 34.06 -33.34
C THR A 315 48.97 35.51 -33.61
N GLU A 316 48.79 36.40 -32.65
CA GLU A 316 49.22 37.81 -32.73
C GLU A 316 50.75 37.93 -32.71
N LEU A 317 51.43 37.26 -31.78
CA LEU A 317 52.90 37.18 -31.73
C LEU A 317 53.51 36.54 -32.99
N GLN A 318 52.79 35.61 -33.63
CA GLN A 318 53.22 35.06 -34.92
C GLN A 318 53.09 36.10 -36.04
N ALA A 319 51.99 36.87 -36.08
CA ALA A 319 51.80 37.95 -37.04
C ALA A 319 52.78 39.12 -36.83
N GLU A 320 53.09 39.48 -35.59
CA GLU A 320 54.16 40.43 -35.25
C GLU A 320 55.52 39.92 -35.71
N ARG A 321 55.85 38.65 -35.45
CA ARG A 321 57.10 38.04 -35.89
C ARG A 321 57.24 38.05 -37.42
N ASP A 322 56.17 37.76 -38.15
CA ASP A 322 56.14 37.78 -39.61
C ASP A 322 56.22 39.23 -40.16
N THR A 323 55.71 40.21 -39.40
CA THR A 323 55.83 41.64 -39.72
C THR A 323 57.26 42.14 -39.47
N LEU A 324 57.85 41.83 -38.32
CA LEU A 324 59.22 42.15 -37.97
C LEU A 324 60.23 41.48 -38.92
N ALA A 325 59.90 40.29 -39.44
CA ALA A 325 60.69 39.65 -40.51
C ALA A 325 60.66 40.44 -41.82
N LYS A 326 59.50 41.01 -42.20
CA LYS A 326 59.36 41.90 -43.38
C LYS A 326 60.05 43.25 -43.16
N GLU A 327 59.94 43.84 -41.97
CA GLU A 327 60.67 45.05 -41.62
C GLU A 327 62.18 44.82 -41.65
N LYS A 328 62.66 43.67 -41.14
CA LYS A 328 64.08 43.31 -41.22
C LYS A 328 64.58 43.19 -42.66
N THR A 329 63.81 42.58 -43.57
CA THR A 329 64.19 42.55 -45.00
C THR A 329 64.12 43.92 -45.65
N ALA A 330 63.13 44.75 -45.31
CA ALA A 330 63.03 46.14 -45.79
C ALA A 330 64.19 47.02 -45.28
N LEU A 331 64.61 46.86 -44.02
CA LEU A 331 65.75 47.57 -43.43
C LEU A 331 67.09 47.11 -44.01
N VAL A 332 67.24 45.82 -44.36
CA VAL A 332 68.41 45.33 -45.11
C VAL A 332 68.44 45.97 -46.50
N ALA A 333 67.33 45.95 -47.24
CA ALA A 333 67.24 46.61 -48.54
C ALA A 333 67.51 48.12 -48.45
N ALA A 334 66.97 48.81 -47.46
CA ALA A 334 67.21 50.24 -47.22
C ALA A 334 68.67 50.54 -46.83
N ARG A 335 69.33 49.64 -46.09
CA ARG A 335 70.77 49.74 -45.76
C ARG A 335 71.64 49.54 -47.00
N ASP A 336 71.27 48.62 -47.90
CA ASP A 336 71.99 48.41 -49.15
C ASP A 336 71.79 49.60 -50.11
N GLU A 337 70.55 50.12 -50.22
CA GLU A 337 70.25 51.37 -50.94
C GLU A 337 71.00 52.57 -50.34
N GLN A 338 71.07 52.69 -49.00
CA GLN A 338 71.83 53.75 -48.34
C GLN A 338 73.35 53.61 -48.52
N THR A 339 73.86 52.39 -48.69
CA THR A 339 75.27 52.13 -49.02
C THR A 339 75.58 52.58 -50.45
N LYS A 340 74.66 52.35 -51.39
CA LYS A 340 74.72 52.88 -52.76
C LYS A 340 74.59 54.41 -52.80
N LEU A 341 73.60 54.99 -52.10
CA LEU A 341 73.46 56.44 -51.98
C LEU A 341 74.67 57.11 -51.29
N ALA A 342 75.39 56.41 -50.41
CA ALA A 342 76.63 56.91 -49.82
C ALA A 342 77.79 56.96 -50.83
N SER A 343 77.88 55.99 -51.75
CA SER A 343 78.88 56.05 -52.84
C SER A 343 78.54 57.14 -53.86
N GLU A 344 77.26 57.34 -54.18
CA GLU A 344 76.78 58.44 -55.03
C GLU A 344 76.96 59.82 -54.39
N ARG A 345 76.68 59.97 -53.08
CA ARG A 345 76.90 61.21 -52.33
C ARG A 345 78.37 61.58 -52.18
N LYS A 346 79.28 60.59 -52.17
CA LYS A 346 80.73 60.87 -52.24
C LYS A 346 81.09 61.58 -53.54
N VAL A 347 80.52 61.15 -54.67
CA VAL A 347 80.70 61.81 -55.98
C VAL A 347 80.05 63.20 -56.00
N GLN A 348 78.91 63.40 -55.33
CA GLN A 348 78.24 64.71 -55.25
C GLN A 348 78.93 65.71 -54.31
N LEU A 349 79.63 65.26 -53.26
CA LEU A 349 80.39 66.14 -52.36
C LEU A 349 81.57 66.81 -53.06
N ASP A 350 82.24 66.10 -53.98
CA ASP A 350 83.29 66.67 -54.84
C ASP A 350 82.75 67.76 -55.79
N VAL A 351 81.44 67.74 -56.10
CA VAL A 351 80.76 68.76 -56.91
C VAL A 351 80.28 69.93 -56.05
N LEU A 352 79.62 69.68 -54.92
CA LEU A 352 79.06 70.71 -54.03
C LEU A 352 80.12 71.56 -53.30
N SER A 353 81.35 71.05 -53.17
CA SER A 353 82.49 71.87 -52.74
C SER A 353 82.74 73.08 -53.65
N LYS A 354 82.22 73.07 -54.87
CA LYS A 354 82.37 74.13 -55.87
C LYS A 354 81.25 75.19 -55.81
N GLU A 355 80.02 74.80 -55.44
CA GLU A 355 78.86 75.71 -55.36
C GLU A 355 78.75 76.46 -54.01
N LYS A 356 79.35 75.95 -52.93
CA LYS A 356 79.29 76.61 -51.60
C LYS A 356 79.93 78.02 -51.59
N ALA A 357 80.74 78.35 -52.59
CA ALA A 357 81.29 79.70 -52.77
C ALA A 357 80.23 80.75 -53.13
N ASP A 358 79.16 80.37 -53.84
CA ASP A 358 78.25 81.31 -54.52
C ASP A 358 77.04 81.73 -53.66
N LEU A 359 76.62 80.90 -52.71
CA LEU A 359 75.37 81.11 -51.94
C LEU A 359 75.48 82.08 -50.74
N LEU A 360 76.68 82.58 -50.42
CA LEU A 360 76.87 83.56 -49.34
C LEU A 360 76.21 84.93 -49.62
N ALA A 361 75.77 85.18 -50.86
CA ALA A 361 75.19 86.45 -51.29
C ALA A 361 73.68 86.65 -51.00
N SER A 362 72.89 85.58 -50.79
CA SER A 362 71.42 85.68 -50.78
C SER A 362 70.76 85.90 -49.41
N ARG A 363 71.55 85.94 -48.32
CA ARG A 363 71.03 85.92 -46.94
C ARG A 363 70.33 87.23 -46.52
N ASP A 364 70.70 88.37 -47.09
CA ASP A 364 70.44 89.68 -46.48
C ASP A 364 69.04 90.28 -46.81
N ALA A 365 68.10 89.49 -47.37
CA ALA A 365 66.81 89.99 -47.88
C ALA A 365 65.58 89.74 -46.98
N LEU A 366 65.60 88.78 -46.05
CA LEU A 366 64.40 88.27 -45.34
C LEU A 366 64.19 88.91 -43.94
N SER A 367 64.07 90.24 -43.87
CA SER A 367 63.95 91.00 -42.60
C SER A 367 62.65 91.81 -42.47
N LYS A 368 61.53 91.36 -43.05
CA LYS A 368 60.30 92.20 -43.20
C LYS A 368 58.97 91.49 -42.89
N GLU A 369 58.93 90.77 -41.78
CA GLU A 369 57.76 90.03 -41.25
C GLU A 369 57.43 90.53 -39.82
N LYS A 370 56.39 91.38 -39.61
CA LYS A 370 56.06 91.81 -38.23
C LYS A 370 54.64 92.35 -37.86
N ILE A 371 53.74 92.75 -38.76
CA ILE A 371 52.73 93.78 -38.37
C ILE A 371 51.29 93.31 -38.01
N ASP A 372 50.71 92.25 -38.59
CA ASP A 372 49.22 92.14 -38.68
C ASP A 372 48.52 91.08 -37.78
N LEU A 373 48.58 91.21 -36.43
CA LEU A 373 48.02 90.18 -35.50
C LEU A 373 47.20 90.72 -34.30
N SER A 374 46.23 91.64 -34.50
CA SER A 374 45.60 92.39 -33.38
C SER A 374 44.06 92.59 -33.37
N ALA A 375 43.25 91.79 -34.06
CA ALA A 375 41.82 92.13 -34.31
C ALA A 375 40.70 91.20 -33.71
N ALA A 376 41.00 90.25 -32.83
CA ALA A 376 40.08 89.14 -32.52
C ALA A 376 39.27 89.21 -31.19
N ARG A 377 38.98 90.41 -30.62
CA ARG A 377 38.59 90.51 -29.18
C ARG A 377 37.16 91.00 -28.82
N ASP A 378 36.31 91.43 -29.76
CA ASP A 378 35.14 92.27 -29.44
C ASP A 378 33.72 91.62 -29.46
N THR A 379 33.57 90.31 -29.74
CA THR A 379 32.24 89.73 -30.07
C THR A 379 31.73 88.65 -29.08
N LEU A 380 31.58 88.98 -27.78
CA LEU A 380 31.00 88.04 -26.79
C LEU A 380 29.98 88.68 -25.81
N ALA A 381 29.42 89.85 -26.15
CA ALA A 381 28.71 90.70 -25.18
C ALA A 381 27.18 90.87 -25.38
N LYS A 382 26.47 89.96 -26.09
CA LYS A 382 25.09 90.25 -26.57
C LYS A 382 23.92 89.30 -26.25
N GLU A 383 24.08 88.06 -25.80
CA GLU A 383 22.95 87.10 -25.74
C GLU A 383 22.38 86.82 -24.34
N LYS A 384 22.07 87.90 -23.60
CA LYS A 384 21.37 87.87 -22.29
C LYS A 384 19.82 87.88 -22.44
N ALA A 385 19.28 87.32 -23.52
CA ALA A 385 17.94 87.65 -24.03
C ALA A 385 16.86 86.54 -23.94
N ALA A 386 17.18 85.33 -23.47
CA ALA A 386 16.30 84.15 -23.57
C ALA A 386 15.46 83.82 -22.31
N LEU A 387 15.24 84.78 -21.41
CA LEU A 387 14.52 84.58 -20.13
C LEU A 387 12.99 84.79 -20.22
N VAL A 388 12.45 84.86 -21.44
CA VAL A 388 11.02 85.17 -21.72
C VAL A 388 10.16 83.91 -21.93
N ALA A 389 10.78 82.74 -22.13
CA ALA A 389 10.07 81.48 -22.41
C ALA A 389 9.31 80.86 -21.20
N ALA A 390 9.38 81.46 -20.01
CA ALA A 390 8.80 80.91 -18.78
C ALA A 390 7.32 81.28 -18.55
N CYS A 391 6.73 82.16 -19.37
CA CYS A 391 5.37 82.67 -19.14
C CYS A 391 4.24 81.83 -19.79
N ASP A 392 4.55 80.94 -20.74
CA ASP A 392 3.53 80.21 -21.51
C ASP A 392 2.91 79.01 -20.78
N GLU A 393 3.55 78.51 -19.71
CA GLU A 393 3.07 77.33 -18.98
C GLU A 393 1.81 77.63 -18.13
N GLN A 394 1.60 78.89 -17.74
CA GLN A 394 0.47 79.31 -16.91
C GLN A 394 -0.86 79.39 -17.68
N ALA A 395 -0.83 79.35 -19.02
CA ALA A 395 -2.03 79.26 -19.86
C ALA A 395 -2.69 77.86 -19.85
N LYS A 396 -1.94 76.82 -19.45
CA LYS A 396 -2.38 75.41 -19.51
C LYS A 396 -3.33 75.01 -18.38
N LEU A 397 -3.28 75.69 -17.23
CA LEU A 397 -4.12 75.44 -16.04
C LEU A 397 -5.55 76.01 -16.14
N ALA A 398 -5.87 76.70 -17.24
CA ALA A 398 -7.20 77.27 -17.49
C ALA A 398 -8.18 76.27 -18.14
N SER A 399 -7.69 75.27 -18.87
CA SER A 399 -8.52 74.27 -19.56
C SER A 399 -9.00 73.15 -18.62
N GLU A 400 -8.22 72.77 -17.60
CA GLU A 400 -8.57 71.70 -16.65
C GLU A 400 -9.74 72.08 -15.72
N ARG A 401 -9.88 73.36 -15.36
CA ARG A 401 -11.01 73.84 -14.53
C ARG A 401 -12.36 73.75 -15.25
N LYS A 402 -12.39 73.70 -16.58
CA LYS A 402 -13.63 73.49 -17.35
C LYS A 402 -14.11 72.04 -17.29
N ALA A 403 -13.19 71.08 -17.29
CA ALA A 403 -13.51 69.65 -17.17
C ALA A 403 -14.07 69.26 -15.79
N GLN A 404 -13.71 69.97 -14.72
CA GLN A 404 -14.28 69.76 -13.38
C GLN A 404 -15.73 70.26 -13.24
N ALA A 405 -16.13 71.27 -14.02
CA ALA A 405 -17.51 71.77 -14.02
C ALA A 405 -18.49 70.75 -14.64
N ASP A 406 -18.08 70.07 -15.71
CA ASP A 406 -18.90 69.05 -16.38
C ASP A 406 -19.00 67.74 -15.56
N ALA A 407 -17.99 67.43 -14.74
CA ALA A 407 -18.05 66.31 -13.78
C ALA A 407 -19.08 66.57 -12.66
N LEU A 408 -19.08 67.78 -12.08
CA LEU A 408 -20.07 68.21 -11.09
C LEU A 408 -21.50 68.29 -11.65
N ALA A 409 -21.67 68.58 -12.94
CA ALA A 409 -22.97 68.53 -13.61
C ALA A 409 -23.53 67.09 -13.70
N LYS A 410 -22.65 66.09 -13.87
CA LYS A 410 -23.02 64.67 -13.90
C LYS A 410 -23.34 64.12 -12.50
N GLU A 411 -22.53 64.46 -11.50
CA GLU A 411 -22.81 64.11 -10.09
C GLU A 411 -24.13 64.72 -9.60
N LYS A 412 -24.47 65.93 -10.04
CA LYS A 412 -25.77 66.57 -9.76
C LYS A 412 -26.95 65.87 -10.45
N ALA A 413 -26.74 65.22 -11.60
CA ALA A 413 -27.76 64.41 -12.27
C ALA A 413 -27.96 63.05 -11.57
N ASP A 414 -26.87 62.42 -11.13
CA ASP A 414 -26.93 61.16 -10.38
C ASP A 414 -27.51 61.36 -8.96
N LEU A 415 -27.22 62.48 -8.31
CA LEU A 415 -27.91 62.91 -7.07
C LEU A 415 -29.39 63.27 -7.29
N LEU A 416 -29.78 63.77 -8.48
CA LEU A 416 -31.19 63.95 -8.83
C LEU A 416 -31.90 62.61 -9.06
N ALA A 417 -31.26 61.66 -9.73
CA ALA A 417 -31.78 60.29 -9.88
C ALA A 417 -31.89 59.58 -8.52
N SER A 418 -30.90 59.76 -7.63
CA SER A 418 -30.95 59.24 -6.26
C SER A 418 -32.03 59.94 -5.42
N ARG A 419 -32.20 61.27 -5.54
CA ARG A 419 -33.30 62.03 -4.92
C ARG A 419 -34.66 61.58 -5.43
N ASP A 420 -34.78 61.24 -6.70
CA ASP A 420 -36.07 60.82 -7.30
C ASP A 420 -36.37 59.35 -7.04
N ALA A 421 -35.36 58.50 -6.84
CA ALA A 421 -35.50 57.18 -6.24
C ALA A 421 -35.91 57.28 -4.75
N LEU A 422 -35.28 58.17 -3.98
CA LEU A 422 -35.64 58.42 -2.56
C LEU A 422 -37.01 59.11 -2.43
N ASN A 423 -37.41 59.94 -3.40
CA ASN A 423 -38.75 60.51 -3.46
C ASN A 423 -39.78 59.45 -3.87
N LYS A 424 -39.42 58.48 -4.73
CA LYS A 424 -40.27 57.33 -5.03
C LYS A 424 -40.44 56.44 -3.81
N GLU A 425 -39.36 56.10 -3.12
CA GLU A 425 -39.40 55.40 -1.83
C GLU A 425 -40.15 56.21 -0.76
N LYS A 426 -40.06 57.54 -0.77
CA LYS A 426 -40.86 58.43 0.08
C LYS A 426 -42.33 58.48 -0.33
N THR A 427 -42.70 58.41 -1.61
CA THR A 427 -44.10 58.29 -2.04
C THR A 427 -44.64 56.90 -1.78
N ASP A 428 -43.82 55.85 -1.83
CA ASP A 428 -44.20 54.48 -1.51
C ASP A 428 -44.30 54.29 0.01
N LEU A 429 -43.43 54.93 0.80
CA LEU A 429 -43.57 55.06 2.26
C LEU A 429 -44.70 56.03 2.66
N THR A 430 -45.08 57.00 1.82
CA THR A 430 -46.26 57.85 2.06
C THR A 430 -47.53 57.09 1.69
N ALA A 431 -47.54 56.29 0.63
CA ALA A 431 -48.64 55.38 0.28
C ALA A 431 -48.77 54.24 1.29
N ALA A 432 -47.66 53.71 1.82
CA ALA A 432 -47.66 52.77 2.94
C ALA A 432 -48.09 53.46 4.24
N ARG A 433 -47.70 54.71 4.48
CA ARG A 433 -48.18 55.51 5.62
C ARG A 433 -49.64 55.92 5.48
N ASP A 434 -50.17 56.08 4.27
CA ASP A 434 -51.58 56.36 3.97
C ASP A 434 -52.42 55.08 3.97
N THR A 435 -51.82 53.93 3.65
CA THR A 435 -52.43 52.61 3.85
C THR A 435 -52.46 52.29 5.34
N LEU A 436 -51.36 52.53 6.07
CA LEU A 436 -51.28 52.41 7.52
C LEU A 436 -52.09 53.52 8.25
N ALA A 437 -52.35 54.67 7.62
CA ALA A 437 -53.25 55.71 8.15
C ALA A 437 -54.72 55.42 7.81
N LYS A 438 -55.00 54.69 6.73
CA LYS A 438 -56.31 54.07 6.46
C LYS A 438 -56.56 52.89 7.39
N GLU A 439 -55.55 52.06 7.70
CA GLU A 439 -55.65 51.03 8.73
C GLU A 439 -55.70 51.66 10.13
N LYS A 440 -54.99 52.76 10.40
CA LYS A 440 -55.12 53.49 11.67
C LYS A 440 -56.44 54.23 11.78
N THR A 441 -57.03 54.74 10.69
CA THR A 441 -58.42 55.27 10.71
C THR A 441 -59.46 54.16 10.66
N ALA A 442 -59.16 52.95 10.17
CA ALA A 442 -60.03 51.77 10.30
C ALA A 442 -59.93 51.12 11.70
N LEU A 443 -58.78 51.21 12.37
CA LEU A 443 -58.58 50.78 13.77
C LEU A 443 -59.02 51.85 14.77
N VAL A 444 -58.94 53.14 14.43
CA VAL A 444 -59.60 54.22 15.18
C VAL A 444 -61.11 54.16 14.92
N ALA A 445 -61.59 53.94 13.70
CA ALA A 445 -63.01 53.67 13.46
C ALA A 445 -63.47 52.38 14.13
N ALA A 446 -62.68 51.30 14.17
CA ALA A 446 -63.05 50.09 14.91
C ALA A 446 -62.99 50.29 16.43
N ARG A 447 -62.07 51.13 16.93
CA ARG A 447 -62.01 51.54 18.35
C ARG A 447 -63.15 52.49 18.71
N ASP A 448 -63.56 53.36 17.80
CA ASP A 448 -64.66 54.29 17.95
C ASP A 448 -66.00 53.57 17.77
N GLU A 449 -66.10 52.56 16.90
CA GLU A 449 -67.22 51.63 16.80
C GLU A 449 -67.27 50.72 18.04
N GLN A 450 -66.13 50.31 18.61
CA GLN A 450 -66.07 49.57 19.88
C GLN A 450 -66.37 50.47 21.10
N THR A 451 -66.05 51.76 21.04
CA THR A 451 -66.40 52.78 22.07
C THR A 451 -67.85 53.23 21.93
N LYS A 452 -68.38 53.27 20.71
CA LYS A 452 -69.78 53.50 20.37
C LYS A 452 -70.61 52.28 20.76
N LEU A 453 -70.17 51.05 20.49
CA LEU A 453 -70.79 49.82 21.01
C LEU A 453 -70.67 49.69 22.53
N ALA A 454 -69.62 50.24 23.17
CA ALA A 454 -69.53 50.31 24.62
C ALA A 454 -70.51 51.35 25.21
N ASN A 455 -70.66 52.52 24.56
CA ASN A 455 -71.63 53.54 24.95
C ASN A 455 -73.07 53.14 24.58
N GLU A 456 -73.30 52.42 23.48
CA GLU A 456 -74.59 51.84 23.10
C GLU A 456 -74.94 50.68 24.02
N ARG A 457 -73.98 49.87 24.50
CA ARG A 457 -74.23 48.88 25.56
C ARG A 457 -74.48 49.53 26.92
N LYS A 458 -73.89 50.70 27.20
CA LYS A 458 -74.22 51.51 28.39
C LYS A 458 -75.63 52.10 28.28
N VAL A 459 -75.99 52.67 27.12
CA VAL A 459 -77.33 53.22 26.83
C VAL A 459 -78.38 52.11 26.73
N GLN A 460 -78.05 50.91 26.25
CA GLN A 460 -78.92 49.73 26.29
C GLN A 460 -79.09 49.20 27.71
N ALA A 461 -78.06 49.25 28.57
CA ALA A 461 -78.20 48.92 29.99
C ALA A 461 -79.09 49.95 30.73
N GLU A 462 -78.96 51.24 30.39
CA GLU A 462 -79.83 52.31 30.92
C GLU A 462 -81.25 52.27 30.32
N THR A 463 -81.42 51.79 29.08
CA THR A 463 -82.73 51.59 28.43
C THR A 463 -83.44 50.35 28.99
N LEU A 464 -82.74 49.23 29.18
CA LEU A 464 -83.28 48.02 29.86
C LEU A 464 -83.62 48.30 31.34
N ALA A 465 -82.92 49.24 31.99
CA ALA A 465 -83.31 49.72 33.31
C ALA A 465 -84.60 50.56 33.28
N LYS A 466 -84.88 51.25 32.17
CA LYS A 466 -86.09 52.05 31.97
C LYS A 466 -87.29 51.22 31.54
N GLU A 467 -87.12 50.25 30.63
CA GLU A 467 -88.15 49.26 30.27
C GLU A 467 -88.57 48.42 31.49
N LYS A 468 -87.64 48.11 32.40
CA LYS A 468 -87.95 47.45 33.68
C LYS A 468 -88.76 48.33 34.64
N ALA A 469 -88.72 49.66 34.50
CA ALA A 469 -89.56 50.59 35.26
C ALA A 469 -90.94 50.79 34.59
N ASP A 470 -91.01 50.86 33.26
CA ASP A 470 -92.26 50.99 32.52
C ASP A 470 -93.13 49.73 32.60
N LEU A 471 -92.51 48.54 32.69
CA LEU A 471 -93.21 47.28 33.02
C LEU A 471 -93.82 47.25 34.43
N ILE A 472 -93.24 47.99 35.38
CA ILE A 472 -93.81 48.13 36.73
C ILE A 472 -95.02 49.08 36.69
N ALA A 473 -94.93 50.20 35.97
CA ALA A 473 -96.07 51.12 35.78
C ALA A 473 -97.27 50.46 35.07
N SER A 474 -97.03 49.54 34.13
CA SER A 474 -98.08 48.75 33.47
C SER A 474 -98.80 47.79 34.44
N SER A 475 -98.07 47.21 35.40
CA SER A 475 -98.65 46.35 36.44
C SER A 475 -99.58 47.11 37.41
N ASP A 476 -99.34 48.40 37.65
CA ASP A 476 -100.17 49.21 38.55
C ASP A 476 -101.45 49.74 37.88
N ALA A 477 -101.48 49.86 36.56
CA ALA A 477 -102.70 50.16 35.81
C ALA A 477 -103.72 49.01 35.89
N LEU A 478 -103.27 47.76 35.76
CA LEU A 478 -104.10 46.55 35.90
C LEU A 478 -104.69 46.39 37.32
N ASN A 479 -104.03 46.90 38.36
CA ASN A 479 -104.57 46.87 39.73
C ASN A 479 -105.79 47.79 39.93
N LYS A 480 -106.07 48.76 39.04
CA LYS A 480 -107.31 49.56 39.06
C LYS A 480 -108.51 48.84 38.44
N GLU A 481 -108.29 47.87 37.56
CA GLU A 481 -109.37 47.05 36.98
C GLU A 481 -109.86 45.99 37.98
N LYS A 482 -108.94 45.49 38.82
CA LYS A 482 -109.20 44.53 39.89
C LYS A 482 -110.28 44.98 40.89
N THR A 483 -110.46 46.29 41.09
CA THR A 483 -111.53 46.83 41.96
C THR A 483 -112.95 46.63 41.42
N ALA A 484 -113.14 46.41 40.12
CA ALA A 484 -114.44 46.10 39.53
C ALA A 484 -114.88 44.63 39.74
N LEU A 485 -113.92 43.71 39.91
CA LEU A 485 -114.17 42.29 40.19
C LEU A 485 -114.67 42.00 41.61
N THR A 486 -114.88 43.02 42.43
CA THR A 486 -115.49 42.90 43.76
C THR A 486 -116.96 42.43 43.70
N ALA A 487 -117.66 42.68 42.60
CA ALA A 487 -119.05 42.23 42.36
C ALA A 487 -119.18 40.75 41.94
N ALA A 488 -118.10 40.10 41.49
CA ALA A 488 -118.12 38.67 41.10
C ALA A 488 -118.00 37.71 42.30
N ARG A 489 -117.78 38.25 43.51
CA ARG A 489 -117.42 37.49 44.71
C ARG A 489 -118.55 36.60 45.26
N ASP A 490 -119.80 36.92 44.95
CA ASP A 490 -120.97 36.20 45.49
C ASP A 490 -121.28 34.90 44.73
N THR A 491 -120.81 34.75 43.48
CA THR A 491 -120.93 33.50 42.70
C THR A 491 -119.93 32.43 43.18
N LEU A 492 -118.81 32.86 43.79
CA LEU A 492 -117.66 32.03 44.19
C LEU A 492 -117.99 31.02 45.32
N ALA A 493 -119.17 31.14 45.95
CA ALA A 493 -119.60 30.23 47.02
C ALA A 493 -119.89 28.79 46.56
N LYS A 494 -120.13 28.55 45.26
CA LYS A 494 -120.47 27.22 44.72
C LYS A 494 -119.28 26.42 44.15
N GLU A 495 -118.15 27.06 43.82
CA GLU A 495 -116.98 26.38 43.21
C GLU A 495 -116.05 25.67 44.22
N LYS A 496 -116.18 25.99 45.51
CA LYS A 496 -115.27 25.51 46.57
C LYS A 496 -115.16 23.99 46.67
N THR A 497 -116.21 23.25 46.28
CA THR A 497 -116.25 21.78 46.30
C THR A 497 -115.56 21.12 45.10
N ALA A 498 -115.41 21.80 43.96
CA ALA A 498 -114.72 21.27 42.78
C ALA A 498 -113.19 21.45 42.85
N LEU A 499 -112.73 22.51 43.52
CA LEU A 499 -111.31 22.86 43.64
C LEU A 499 -110.46 21.87 44.47
N VAL A 500 -111.08 21.00 45.27
CA VAL A 500 -110.36 19.97 46.03
C VAL A 500 -109.88 18.86 45.10
N ALA A 501 -110.74 18.34 44.21
CA ALA A 501 -110.38 17.29 43.26
C ALA A 501 -109.32 17.75 42.23
N ALA A 502 -109.37 19.02 41.80
CA ALA A 502 -108.37 19.58 40.89
C ALA A 502 -106.97 19.70 41.52
N ARG A 503 -106.89 19.86 42.85
CA ARG A 503 -105.63 20.02 43.59
C ARG A 503 -104.82 18.72 43.66
N ASP A 504 -105.50 17.58 43.79
CA ASP A 504 -104.86 16.27 43.89
C ASP A 504 -104.30 15.82 42.51
N GLU A 505 -105.03 16.08 41.43
CA GLU A 505 -104.54 15.81 40.06
C GLU A 505 -103.34 16.70 39.69
N GLN A 506 -103.33 17.96 40.16
CA GLN A 506 -102.21 18.89 39.98
C GLN A 506 -100.96 18.46 40.78
N ALA A 507 -101.12 17.80 41.93
CA ALA A 507 -100.00 17.22 42.70
C ALA A 507 -99.39 15.99 42.01
N LYS A 508 -100.22 15.16 41.37
CA LYS A 508 -99.77 13.97 40.61
C LYS A 508 -98.92 14.36 39.40
N LEU A 509 -99.41 15.31 38.59
CA LEU A 509 -98.67 15.85 37.43
C LEU A 509 -97.38 16.59 37.82
N ALA A 510 -97.28 17.13 39.04
CA ALA A 510 -96.05 17.74 39.54
C ALA A 510 -94.95 16.69 39.83
N ASN A 511 -95.32 15.53 40.38
CA ASN A 511 -94.38 14.43 40.61
C ASN A 511 -93.92 13.77 39.30
N GLU A 512 -94.82 13.55 38.34
CA GLU A 512 -94.45 13.00 37.03
C GLU A 512 -93.48 13.92 36.27
N ARG A 513 -93.71 15.24 36.30
CA ARG A 513 -92.76 16.23 35.74
C ARG A 513 -91.43 16.28 36.46
N LYS A 514 -91.39 16.04 37.78
CA LYS A 514 -90.13 15.94 38.55
C LYS A 514 -89.31 14.73 38.10
N VAL A 515 -89.95 13.56 37.97
CA VAL A 515 -89.29 12.33 37.49
C VAL A 515 -88.80 12.50 36.05
N GLN A 516 -89.60 13.10 35.16
CA GLN A 516 -89.16 13.39 33.78
C GLN A 516 -87.98 14.37 33.73
N ALA A 517 -87.94 15.39 34.60
CA ALA A 517 -86.82 16.31 34.69
C ALA A 517 -85.54 15.63 35.22
N GLU A 518 -85.65 14.71 36.17
CA GLU A 518 -84.53 13.91 36.70
C GLU A 518 -83.98 12.94 35.64
N THR A 519 -84.85 12.29 34.86
CA THR A 519 -84.44 11.43 33.73
C THR A 519 -83.73 12.22 32.63
N LEU A 520 -84.32 13.34 32.18
CA LEU A 520 -83.71 14.22 31.17
C LEU A 520 -82.38 14.84 31.65
N ALA A 521 -82.24 15.13 32.95
CA ALA A 521 -80.98 15.59 33.51
C ALA A 521 -79.89 14.51 33.43
N LYS A 522 -80.26 13.23 33.63
CA LYS A 522 -79.35 12.08 33.52
C LYS A 522 -78.94 11.82 32.07
N GLU A 523 -79.88 11.75 31.13
CA GLU A 523 -79.59 11.63 29.70
C GLU A 523 -78.71 12.77 29.18
N LYS A 524 -78.94 14.01 29.64
CA LYS A 524 -78.10 15.15 29.28
C LYS A 524 -76.67 15.03 29.85
N ALA A 525 -76.50 14.46 31.04
CA ALA A 525 -75.19 14.19 31.62
C ALA A 525 -74.44 13.09 30.85
N ASP A 526 -75.13 12.02 30.48
CA ASP A 526 -74.58 10.91 29.70
C ASP A 526 -74.18 11.36 28.27
N LEU A 527 -75.00 12.19 27.62
CA LEU A 527 -74.69 12.82 26.33
C LEU A 527 -73.50 13.80 26.42
N ILE A 528 -73.37 14.54 27.53
CA ILE A 528 -72.20 15.39 27.82
C ILE A 528 -70.94 14.54 27.96
N ALA A 529 -70.99 13.45 28.73
CA ALA A 529 -69.87 12.53 28.92
C ALA A 529 -69.45 11.87 27.59
N SER A 530 -70.41 11.44 26.77
CA SER A 530 -70.18 10.83 25.47
C SER A 530 -69.56 11.81 24.47
N ARG A 531 -70.09 13.04 24.40
CA ARG A 531 -69.49 14.14 23.62
C ARG A 531 -68.05 14.44 24.05
N ASP A 532 -67.79 14.48 25.35
CA ASP A 532 -66.46 14.80 25.88
C ASP A 532 -65.47 13.66 25.65
N GLY A 533 -65.94 12.40 25.64
CA GLY A 533 -65.18 11.24 25.18
C GLY A 533 -64.80 11.34 23.70
N LEU A 534 -65.79 11.55 22.82
CA LEU A 534 -65.58 11.76 21.38
C LEU A 534 -64.66 12.97 21.07
N SER A 535 -64.72 14.02 21.88
CA SER A 535 -63.84 15.18 21.76
C SER A 535 -62.39 14.86 22.10
N ARG A 536 -62.13 14.00 23.10
CA ARG A 536 -60.78 13.49 23.43
C ARG A 536 -60.25 12.54 22.35
N GLU A 537 -61.06 11.58 21.92
CA GLU A 537 -60.69 10.65 20.85
C GLU A 537 -60.32 11.40 19.55
N LYS A 538 -61.06 12.47 19.22
CA LYS A 538 -60.72 13.35 18.10
C LYS A 538 -59.39 14.08 18.28
N THR A 539 -59.07 14.57 19.47
CA THR A 539 -57.75 15.19 19.72
C THR A 539 -56.62 14.17 19.66
N ASP A 540 -56.83 12.96 20.18
CA ASP A 540 -55.82 11.89 20.19
C ASP A 540 -55.55 11.38 18.76
N LEU A 541 -56.59 11.18 17.95
CA LEU A 541 -56.47 10.87 16.52
C LEU A 541 -55.79 11.98 15.72
N THR A 542 -56.00 13.25 16.09
CA THR A 542 -55.31 14.39 15.44
C THR A 542 -53.83 14.39 15.80
N ALA A 543 -53.49 14.20 17.07
CA ALA A 543 -52.10 14.09 17.53
C ALA A 543 -51.36 12.88 16.91
N ALA A 544 -52.03 11.73 16.80
CA ALA A 544 -51.50 10.55 16.12
C ALA A 544 -51.25 10.79 14.63
N ARG A 545 -52.17 11.49 13.94
CA ARG A 545 -52.02 11.87 12.53
C ARG A 545 -50.83 12.83 12.31
N ASP A 546 -50.64 13.80 13.19
CA ASP A 546 -49.54 14.76 13.10
C ASP A 546 -48.18 14.12 13.44
N ALA A 547 -48.15 13.16 14.38
CA ALA A 547 -46.98 12.34 14.65
C ALA A 547 -46.60 11.48 13.44
N LEU A 548 -47.56 10.78 12.83
CA LEU A 548 -47.35 9.96 11.64
C LEU A 548 -46.92 10.81 10.41
N ALA A 549 -47.41 12.05 10.30
CA ALA A 549 -46.97 12.99 9.28
C ALA A 549 -45.50 13.41 9.46
N LYS A 550 -45.07 13.68 10.70
CA LYS A 550 -43.66 13.95 11.03
C LYS A 550 -42.75 12.75 10.73
N GLU A 551 -43.16 11.55 11.14
CA GLU A 551 -42.42 10.32 10.88
C GLU A 551 -42.27 10.05 9.38
N LYS A 552 -43.36 10.17 8.60
CA LYS A 552 -43.31 10.04 7.14
C LYS A 552 -42.36 11.05 6.49
N THR A 553 -42.32 12.28 6.99
CA THR A 553 -41.41 13.32 6.47
C THR A 553 -39.95 12.98 6.80
N ALA A 554 -39.67 12.53 8.03
CA ALA A 554 -38.33 12.08 8.43
C ALA A 554 -37.85 10.86 7.63
N LEU A 555 -38.73 9.90 7.33
CA LEU A 555 -38.43 8.73 6.49
C LEU A 555 -38.13 9.11 5.03
N ILE A 556 -38.80 10.12 4.48
CA ILE A 556 -38.50 10.66 3.14
C ILE A 556 -37.09 11.27 3.15
N SER A 557 -36.78 12.15 4.11
CA SER A 557 -35.44 12.76 4.22
C SER A 557 -34.34 11.70 4.44
N ALA A 558 -34.59 10.68 5.26
CA ALA A 558 -33.64 9.58 5.48
C ALA A 558 -33.40 8.76 4.19
N ARG A 559 -34.45 8.51 3.39
CA ARG A 559 -34.34 7.83 2.10
C ARG A 559 -33.52 8.65 1.10
N ASP A 560 -33.77 9.95 1.02
CA ASP A 560 -33.08 10.83 0.07
C ASP A 560 -31.58 10.94 0.41
N GLU A 561 -31.22 11.04 1.70
CA GLU A 561 -29.82 11.03 2.13
C GLU A 561 -29.16 9.65 1.86
N GLN A 562 -29.90 8.54 2.04
CA GLN A 562 -29.40 7.20 1.71
C GLN A 562 -29.16 7.02 0.20
N ALA A 563 -30.02 7.59 -0.66
CA ALA A 563 -29.85 7.59 -2.11
C ALA A 563 -28.64 8.43 -2.56
N LYS A 564 -28.41 9.59 -1.92
CA LYS A 564 -27.24 10.44 -2.14
C LYS A 564 -25.94 9.73 -1.76
N LEU A 565 -25.89 9.10 -0.57
CA LEU A 565 -24.76 8.30 -0.12
C LEU A 565 -24.51 7.05 -0.98
N ALA A 566 -25.54 6.48 -1.63
CA ALA A 566 -25.38 5.39 -2.58
C ALA A 566 -24.71 5.86 -3.88
N ASN A 567 -25.11 7.03 -4.40
CA ASN A 567 -24.50 7.65 -5.58
C ASN A 567 -23.05 8.07 -5.34
N GLU A 568 -22.72 8.64 -4.18
CA GLU A 568 -21.34 8.97 -3.80
C GLU A 568 -20.45 7.72 -3.73
N ARG A 569 -20.93 6.62 -3.10
CA ARG A 569 -20.19 5.35 -3.07
C ARG A 569 -19.97 4.76 -4.46
N LYS A 570 -20.96 4.89 -5.36
CA LYS A 570 -20.82 4.45 -6.77
C LYS A 570 -19.73 5.26 -7.49
N ALA A 571 -19.73 6.58 -7.37
CA ALA A 571 -18.71 7.44 -7.97
C ALA A 571 -17.30 7.16 -7.40
N GLN A 572 -17.18 6.90 -6.09
CA GLN A 572 -15.92 6.48 -5.47
C GLN A 572 -15.44 5.13 -6.00
N ALA A 573 -16.33 4.15 -6.17
CA ALA A 573 -15.99 2.84 -6.72
C ALA A 573 -15.53 2.92 -8.19
N GLU A 574 -16.19 3.74 -9.02
CA GLU A 574 -15.79 4.00 -10.41
C GLU A 574 -14.43 4.71 -10.49
N THR A 575 -14.13 5.62 -9.54
CA THR A 575 -12.83 6.29 -9.44
C THR A 575 -11.72 5.31 -9.06
N LEU A 576 -11.92 4.50 -8.01
CA LEU A 576 -10.97 3.47 -7.58
C LEU A 576 -10.74 2.38 -8.64
N ALA A 577 -11.76 2.03 -9.42
CA ALA A 577 -11.61 1.10 -10.54
C ALA A 577 -10.68 1.66 -11.62
N LYS A 578 -10.73 2.98 -11.86
CA LYS A 578 -9.87 3.68 -12.82
C LYS A 578 -8.42 3.77 -12.32
N GLU A 579 -8.21 4.20 -11.07
CA GLU A 579 -6.88 4.23 -10.44
C GLU A 579 -6.22 2.83 -10.44
N LYS A 580 -7.00 1.77 -10.18
CA LYS A 580 -6.50 0.39 -10.23
C LYS A 580 -6.08 -0.04 -11.64
N ALA A 581 -6.78 0.42 -12.68
CA ALA A 581 -6.39 0.16 -14.07
C ALA A 581 -5.10 0.91 -14.44
N ASP A 582 -4.96 2.17 -14.05
CA ASP A 582 -3.77 3.00 -14.31
C ASP A 582 -2.54 2.48 -13.56
N LEU A 583 -2.71 1.97 -12.33
CA LEU A 583 -1.66 1.30 -11.55
C LEU A 583 -1.24 -0.04 -12.16
N LEU A 584 -2.17 -0.82 -12.71
CA LEU A 584 -1.85 -2.06 -13.45
C LEU A 584 -1.06 -1.76 -14.73
N ALA A 585 -1.46 -0.74 -15.49
CA ALA A 585 -0.72 -0.29 -16.67
C ALA A 585 0.71 0.18 -16.31
N SER A 586 0.85 0.94 -15.22
CA SER A 586 2.17 1.38 -14.73
C SER A 586 3.05 0.21 -14.25
N ARG A 587 2.46 -0.79 -13.58
CA ARG A 587 3.16 -2.03 -13.21
C ARG A 587 3.69 -2.76 -14.44
N ASP A 588 2.90 -2.87 -15.49
CA ASP A 588 3.27 -3.63 -16.69
C ASP A 588 4.33 -2.90 -17.52
N ALA A 589 4.28 -1.56 -17.57
CA ALA A 589 5.35 -0.73 -18.12
C ALA A 589 6.67 -0.92 -17.34
N LEU A 590 6.65 -0.82 -16.01
CA LEU A 590 7.83 -1.03 -15.15
C LEU A 590 8.38 -2.47 -15.23
N SER A 591 7.50 -3.47 -15.37
CA SER A 591 7.90 -4.86 -15.56
C SER A 591 8.65 -5.06 -16.88
N LYS A 592 8.18 -4.41 -17.95
CA LYS A 592 8.86 -4.42 -19.25
C LYS A 592 10.21 -3.69 -19.18
N GLU A 593 10.25 -2.48 -18.63
CA GLU A 593 11.49 -1.69 -18.46
C GLU A 593 12.54 -2.45 -17.62
N LYS A 594 12.13 -3.15 -16.57
CA LYS A 594 13.01 -4.01 -15.77
C LYS A 594 13.61 -5.15 -16.59
N ASN A 595 12.84 -5.78 -17.47
CA ASN A 595 13.32 -6.86 -18.34
C ASN A 595 14.29 -6.31 -19.40
N ASP A 596 13.97 -5.16 -20.01
CA ASP A 596 14.84 -4.49 -20.97
C ASP A 596 16.17 -4.05 -20.32
N LEU A 597 16.14 -3.50 -19.11
CA LEU A 597 17.34 -3.19 -18.30
C LEU A 597 18.16 -4.44 -17.93
N THR A 598 17.50 -5.58 -17.71
CA THR A 598 18.20 -6.84 -17.43
C THR A 598 18.93 -7.34 -18.68
N ALA A 599 18.26 -7.32 -19.84
CA ALA A 599 18.89 -7.67 -21.13
C ALA A 599 20.04 -6.72 -21.50
N ALA A 600 19.91 -5.42 -21.23
CA ALA A 600 20.98 -4.45 -21.41
C ALA A 600 22.17 -4.73 -20.47
N ARG A 601 21.91 -5.08 -19.20
CA ARG A 601 22.95 -5.45 -18.22
C ARG A 601 23.71 -6.71 -18.63
N ASP A 602 23.01 -7.73 -19.14
CA ASP A 602 23.63 -8.98 -19.62
C ASP A 602 24.47 -8.75 -20.90
N THR A 603 24.04 -7.83 -21.75
CA THR A 603 24.80 -7.39 -22.94
C THR A 603 26.07 -6.67 -22.51
N LEU A 604 25.96 -5.69 -21.61
CA LEU A 604 27.12 -4.96 -21.05
C LEU A 604 28.09 -5.89 -20.30
N ALA A 605 27.59 -6.95 -19.65
CA ALA A 605 28.43 -7.96 -19.01
C ALA A 605 29.25 -8.77 -20.03
N LYS A 606 28.65 -9.13 -21.18
CA LYS A 606 29.36 -9.79 -22.29
C LYS A 606 30.41 -8.86 -22.93
N GLU A 607 30.08 -7.60 -23.17
CA GLU A 607 31.02 -6.59 -23.68
C GLU A 607 32.20 -6.38 -22.71
N LYS A 608 31.92 -6.29 -21.40
CA LYS A 608 32.96 -6.17 -20.38
C LYS A 608 33.87 -7.40 -20.35
N ALA A 609 33.33 -8.61 -20.49
CA ALA A 609 34.13 -9.83 -20.57
C ALA A 609 35.03 -9.85 -21.83
N ALA A 610 34.49 -9.43 -22.99
CA ALA A 610 35.25 -9.31 -24.23
C ALA A 610 36.38 -8.26 -24.13
N LEU A 611 36.13 -7.12 -23.48
CA LEU A 611 37.15 -6.09 -23.24
C LEU A 611 38.25 -6.54 -22.27
N VAL A 612 37.92 -7.37 -21.26
CA VAL A 612 38.93 -7.99 -20.39
C VAL A 612 39.80 -8.96 -21.20
N ALA A 613 39.20 -9.87 -21.97
CA ALA A 613 39.95 -10.79 -22.82
C ALA A 613 40.87 -10.07 -23.83
N ALA A 614 40.38 -9.00 -24.45
CA ALA A 614 41.18 -8.17 -25.37
C ALA A 614 42.34 -7.47 -24.65
N ARG A 615 42.14 -7.00 -23.41
CA ARG A 615 43.19 -6.40 -22.58
C ARG A 615 44.26 -7.41 -22.18
N ASP A 616 43.86 -8.62 -21.82
CA ASP A 616 44.78 -9.68 -21.41
C ASP A 616 45.65 -10.14 -22.59
N GLU A 617 45.07 -10.29 -23.79
CA GLU A 617 45.84 -10.58 -25.01
C GLU A 617 46.76 -9.41 -25.40
N GLN A 618 46.32 -8.15 -25.22
CA GLN A 618 47.19 -6.99 -25.42
C GLN A 618 48.36 -6.96 -24.42
N ALA A 619 48.15 -7.37 -23.16
CA ALA A 619 49.21 -7.48 -22.16
C ALA A 619 50.21 -8.59 -22.50
N LYS A 620 49.73 -9.74 -22.96
CA LYS A 620 50.57 -10.84 -23.47
C LYS A 620 51.42 -10.40 -24.66
N LEU A 621 50.80 -9.80 -25.68
CA LEU A 621 51.50 -9.25 -26.85
C LEU A 621 52.46 -8.09 -26.51
N ALA A 622 52.28 -7.41 -25.37
CA ALA A 622 53.24 -6.42 -24.87
C ALA A 622 54.45 -7.08 -24.19
N SER A 623 54.24 -8.17 -23.43
CA SER A 623 55.33 -8.95 -22.82
C SER A 623 56.18 -9.68 -23.86
N GLU A 624 55.58 -10.23 -24.91
CA GLU A 624 56.27 -10.87 -26.04
C GLU A 624 57.13 -9.85 -26.81
N ARG A 625 56.60 -8.66 -27.13
CA ARG A 625 57.38 -7.58 -27.76
C ARG A 625 58.53 -7.10 -26.87
N ARG A 626 58.35 -7.07 -25.55
CA ARG A 626 59.43 -6.73 -24.62
C ARG A 626 60.54 -7.78 -24.64
N ALA A 627 60.19 -9.06 -24.58
CA ALA A 627 61.16 -10.15 -24.70
C ALA A 627 61.93 -10.12 -26.03
N GLN A 628 61.25 -9.81 -27.14
CA GLN A 628 61.89 -9.62 -28.45
C GLN A 628 62.84 -8.41 -28.46
N ALA A 629 62.45 -7.28 -27.84
CA ALA A 629 63.30 -6.10 -27.72
C ALA A 629 64.55 -6.37 -26.86
N ASP A 630 64.40 -7.08 -25.74
CA ASP A 630 65.51 -7.48 -24.86
C ASP A 630 66.46 -8.47 -25.58
N ALA A 631 65.92 -9.40 -26.39
CA ALA A 631 66.72 -10.31 -27.21
C ALA A 631 67.51 -9.56 -28.32
N LEU A 632 66.87 -8.64 -29.05
CA LEU A 632 67.54 -7.79 -30.04
C LEU A 632 68.57 -6.86 -29.42
N ALA A 633 68.34 -6.37 -28.20
CA ALA A 633 69.32 -5.56 -27.46
C ALA A 633 70.56 -6.39 -27.10
N LYS A 634 70.38 -7.66 -26.72
CA LYS A 634 71.49 -8.60 -26.48
C LYS A 634 72.25 -8.90 -27.77
N GLU A 635 71.57 -9.27 -28.85
CA GLU A 635 72.20 -9.54 -30.15
C GLU A 635 73.00 -8.32 -30.65
N LYS A 636 72.46 -7.11 -30.50
CA LYS A 636 73.17 -5.86 -30.82
C LYS A 636 74.42 -5.66 -29.95
N ALA A 637 74.40 -6.03 -28.67
CA ALA A 637 75.57 -5.97 -27.80
C ALA A 637 76.63 -6.99 -28.20
N ASP A 638 76.22 -8.23 -28.52
CA ASP A 638 77.12 -9.31 -28.97
C ASP A 638 77.77 -8.96 -30.34
N LEU A 639 77.01 -8.34 -31.25
CA LEU A 639 77.53 -7.79 -32.52
C LEU A 639 78.48 -6.60 -32.33
N LEU A 640 78.22 -5.71 -31.37
CA LEU A 640 79.14 -4.63 -31.02
C LEU A 640 80.46 -5.17 -30.45
N ALA A 641 80.39 -6.14 -29.54
CA ALA A 641 81.58 -6.82 -29.00
C ALA A 641 82.39 -7.53 -30.11
N SER A 642 81.70 -8.21 -31.04
CA SER A 642 82.32 -8.86 -32.20
C SER A 642 82.99 -7.85 -33.15
N ARG A 643 82.33 -6.71 -33.42
CA ARG A 643 82.91 -5.59 -34.19
C ARG A 643 84.17 -5.03 -33.52
N ASP A 644 84.14 -4.85 -32.20
CA ASP A 644 85.26 -4.27 -31.46
C ASP A 644 86.45 -5.24 -31.37
N ALA A 645 86.18 -6.54 -31.25
CA ALA A 645 87.18 -7.59 -31.38
C ALA A 645 87.83 -7.61 -32.78
N LEU A 646 87.04 -7.58 -33.85
CA LEU A 646 87.54 -7.50 -35.23
C LEU A 646 88.32 -6.21 -35.51
N SER A 647 87.90 -5.08 -34.91
CA SER A 647 88.62 -3.81 -35.00
C SER A 647 89.98 -3.88 -34.31
N LYS A 648 90.05 -4.57 -33.16
CA LYS A 648 91.31 -4.84 -32.46
C LYS A 648 92.21 -5.77 -33.30
N GLU A 649 91.70 -6.89 -33.78
CA GLU A 649 92.45 -7.82 -34.64
C GLU A 649 93.00 -7.14 -35.91
N LYS A 650 92.19 -6.27 -36.54
CA LYS A 650 92.64 -5.45 -37.68
C LYS A 650 93.80 -4.52 -37.31
N ASN A 651 93.77 -3.90 -36.14
CA ASN A 651 94.85 -3.04 -35.66
C ASN A 651 96.12 -3.86 -35.33
N ASP A 652 95.95 -5.02 -34.69
CA ASP A 652 97.06 -5.94 -34.36
C ASP A 652 97.71 -6.51 -35.65
N LEU A 653 96.92 -6.88 -36.66
CA LEU A 653 97.39 -7.27 -37.99
C LEU A 653 98.08 -6.12 -38.75
N THR A 654 97.64 -4.87 -38.56
CA THR A 654 98.30 -3.69 -39.13
C THR A 654 99.67 -3.48 -38.47
N ALA A 655 99.75 -3.56 -37.14
CA ALA A 655 101.01 -3.48 -36.41
C ALA A 655 101.98 -4.62 -36.78
N ALA A 656 101.47 -5.85 -36.94
CA ALA A 656 102.27 -6.99 -37.42
C ALA A 656 102.79 -6.78 -38.84
N ARG A 657 101.97 -6.21 -39.74
CA ARG A 657 102.38 -5.86 -41.11
C ARG A 657 103.47 -4.78 -41.13
N ASP A 658 103.37 -3.76 -40.28
CA ASP A 658 104.39 -2.72 -40.14
C ASP A 658 105.69 -3.25 -39.52
N ALA A 659 105.60 -4.18 -38.57
CA ALA A 659 106.76 -4.89 -38.02
C ALA A 659 107.46 -5.73 -39.10
N LEU A 660 106.70 -6.51 -39.88
CA LEU A 660 107.22 -7.31 -41.00
C LEU A 660 107.80 -6.41 -42.12
N ALA A 661 107.25 -5.22 -42.34
CA ALA A 661 107.82 -4.25 -43.28
C ALA A 661 109.18 -3.71 -42.80
N LYS A 662 109.33 -3.44 -41.49
CA LYS A 662 110.62 -3.07 -40.89
C LYS A 662 111.64 -4.21 -40.95
N GLU A 663 111.22 -5.43 -40.64
CA GLU A 663 112.08 -6.62 -40.76
C GLU A 663 112.53 -6.84 -42.20
N LYS A 664 111.62 -6.74 -43.18
CA LYS A 664 111.96 -6.82 -44.60
C LYS A 664 112.93 -5.73 -45.03
N ALA A 665 112.79 -4.49 -44.53
CA ALA A 665 113.75 -3.41 -44.79
C ALA A 665 115.13 -3.71 -44.17
N ALA A 666 115.17 -4.26 -42.96
CA ALA A 666 116.42 -4.69 -42.32
C ALA A 666 117.09 -5.86 -43.06
N LEU A 667 116.33 -6.83 -43.55
CA LEU A 667 116.84 -7.94 -44.37
C LEU A 667 117.34 -7.47 -45.74
N VAL A 668 116.71 -6.46 -46.35
CA VAL A 668 117.23 -5.82 -47.57
C VAL A 668 118.56 -5.11 -47.28
N ALA A 669 118.64 -4.30 -46.22
CA ALA A 669 119.89 -3.64 -45.83
C ALA A 669 121.01 -4.65 -45.50
N ALA A 670 120.69 -5.75 -44.82
CA ALA A 670 121.63 -6.84 -44.55
C ALA A 670 122.10 -7.55 -45.84
N ARG A 671 121.19 -7.76 -46.80
CA ARG A 671 121.53 -8.31 -48.12
C ARG A 671 122.43 -7.36 -48.92
N ASP A 672 122.15 -6.06 -48.89
CA ASP A 672 122.94 -5.07 -49.63
C ASP A 672 124.36 -4.95 -49.05
N GLU A 673 124.50 -4.98 -47.72
CA GLU A 673 125.82 -5.01 -47.07
C GLU A 673 126.53 -6.36 -47.28
N GLN A 674 125.81 -7.48 -47.33
CA GLN A 674 126.39 -8.79 -47.72
C GLN A 674 126.86 -8.80 -49.19
N ALA A 675 126.15 -8.12 -50.10
CA ALA A 675 126.57 -7.97 -51.49
C ALA A 675 127.81 -7.07 -51.63
N LYS A 676 127.90 -6.01 -50.82
CA LYS A 676 129.11 -5.16 -50.73
C LYS A 676 130.31 -5.96 -50.20
N LEU A 677 130.15 -6.70 -49.09
CA LEU A 677 131.18 -7.60 -48.57
C LEU A 677 131.59 -8.66 -49.60
N ALA A 678 130.65 -9.24 -50.36
CA ALA A 678 130.96 -10.19 -51.42
C ALA A 678 131.80 -9.55 -52.54
N ASN A 679 131.55 -8.28 -52.91
CA ASN A 679 132.38 -7.54 -53.84
C ASN A 679 133.78 -7.24 -53.27
N GLU A 680 133.89 -6.81 -52.01
CA GLU A 680 135.18 -6.61 -51.33
C GLU A 680 135.99 -7.92 -51.27
N HIS A 681 135.34 -9.05 -51.00
CA HIS A 681 135.94 -10.38 -51.05
C HIS A 681 136.38 -10.80 -52.46
N LYS A 682 135.60 -10.47 -53.51
CA LYS A 682 135.98 -10.72 -54.91
C LYS A 682 137.25 -9.96 -55.29
N VAL A 683 137.33 -8.67 -54.95
CA VAL A 683 138.53 -7.84 -55.15
C VAL A 683 139.72 -8.38 -54.35
N ARG A 684 139.49 -8.86 -53.12
CA ARG A 684 140.51 -9.51 -52.29
C ARG A 684 141.06 -10.79 -52.93
N ILE A 685 140.19 -11.61 -53.53
CA ILE A 685 140.57 -12.84 -54.25
C ILE A 685 141.36 -12.49 -55.51
N GLU A 686 140.93 -11.51 -56.30
CA GLU A 686 141.64 -11.06 -57.50
C GLU A 686 143.05 -10.54 -57.16
N ALA A 687 143.21 -9.78 -56.07
CA ALA A 687 144.52 -9.35 -55.57
C ALA A 687 145.42 -10.50 -55.08
N LEU A 688 144.85 -11.52 -54.42
CA LEU A 688 145.58 -12.71 -53.97
C LEU A 688 146.02 -13.61 -55.14
N SER A 689 145.21 -13.72 -56.19
CA SER A 689 145.57 -14.46 -57.41
C SER A 689 146.81 -13.87 -58.09
N VAL A 690 146.89 -12.53 -58.20
CA VAL A 690 148.07 -11.83 -58.75
C VAL A 690 149.31 -12.10 -57.90
N GLN A 691 149.19 -12.08 -56.56
CA GLN A 691 150.31 -12.45 -55.68
C GLN A 691 150.75 -13.92 -55.84
N LEU A 692 149.83 -14.83 -56.16
CA LEU A 692 150.14 -16.24 -56.37
C LEU A 692 150.89 -16.46 -57.70
N GLU A 693 150.50 -15.76 -58.77
CA GLU A 693 151.26 -15.75 -60.05
C GLU A 693 152.69 -15.24 -59.84
N GLU A 694 152.87 -14.13 -59.14
CA GLU A 694 154.19 -13.54 -58.84
C GLU A 694 155.09 -14.45 -57.98
N GLN A 695 154.51 -15.28 -57.10
CA GLN A 695 155.24 -16.34 -56.37
C GLN A 695 155.58 -17.53 -57.27
N THR A 696 154.71 -17.87 -58.23
CA THR A 696 154.93 -19.00 -59.15
C THR A 696 156.10 -18.72 -60.09
N GLU A 697 156.22 -17.49 -60.61
CA GLU A 697 157.39 -17.07 -61.40
C GLU A 697 158.70 -17.11 -60.61
N LYS A 698 158.69 -16.61 -59.37
CA LYS A 698 159.86 -16.71 -58.45
C LYS A 698 160.27 -18.15 -58.19
N THR A 699 159.32 -19.06 -58.03
CA THR A 699 159.58 -20.48 -57.77
C THR A 699 160.23 -21.15 -58.99
N ASN A 700 159.74 -20.86 -60.19
CA ASN A 700 160.31 -21.39 -61.44
C ASN A 700 161.75 -20.89 -61.69
N ALA A 701 162.04 -19.63 -61.40
CA ALA A 701 163.41 -19.10 -61.49
C ALA A 701 164.37 -19.80 -60.51
N LEU A 702 163.89 -20.15 -59.31
CA LEU A 702 164.68 -20.83 -58.29
C LEU A 702 164.98 -22.30 -58.67
N LEU A 703 164.01 -22.99 -59.29
CA LEU A 703 164.16 -24.36 -59.77
C LEU A 703 165.25 -24.47 -60.86
N LEU A 704 165.25 -23.56 -61.84
CA LEU A 704 166.28 -23.49 -62.89
C LEU A 704 167.71 -23.31 -62.31
N THR A 705 167.79 -22.61 -61.18
CA THR A 705 169.05 -22.37 -60.45
C THR A 705 169.50 -23.63 -59.68
N GLN A 706 168.57 -24.48 -59.25
CA GLN A 706 168.87 -25.72 -58.54
C GLN A 706 169.32 -26.85 -59.50
N ASP A 707 168.72 -26.95 -60.69
CA ASP A 707 169.12 -27.94 -61.69
C ASP A 707 170.57 -27.74 -62.17
N SER A 708 170.96 -26.47 -62.40
CA SER A 708 172.33 -26.13 -62.79
C SER A 708 173.37 -26.44 -61.71
N GLN A 709 173.03 -26.29 -60.42
CA GLN A 709 173.90 -26.70 -59.31
C GLN A 709 174.03 -28.23 -59.19
N THR A 710 172.97 -28.97 -59.51
CA THR A 710 172.93 -30.43 -59.41
C THR A 710 173.83 -31.08 -60.47
N LEU A 711 173.87 -30.53 -61.69
CA LEU A 711 174.77 -30.99 -62.75
C LEU A 711 176.25 -30.87 -62.34
N LEU A 712 176.61 -29.72 -61.76
CA LEU A 712 177.96 -29.34 -61.34
C LEU A 712 178.48 -30.22 -60.18
N LEU A 713 177.58 -30.67 -59.31
CA LEU A 713 177.89 -31.66 -58.26
C LEU A 713 178.19 -33.06 -58.85
N SER A 714 177.52 -33.45 -59.95
CA SER A 714 177.74 -34.76 -60.58
C SER A 714 179.12 -34.87 -61.25
N GLU A 715 179.58 -33.83 -61.95
CA GLU A 715 180.93 -33.79 -62.56
C GLU A 715 182.03 -33.91 -61.50
N ARG A 716 181.87 -33.21 -60.37
CA ARG A 716 182.86 -33.21 -59.29
C ARG A 716 183.01 -34.57 -58.60
N ASN A 717 181.93 -35.34 -58.50
CA ASN A 717 181.96 -36.69 -57.94
C ASN A 717 182.64 -37.69 -58.88
N SER A 718 182.50 -37.56 -60.21
CA SER A 718 183.26 -38.39 -61.16
C SER A 718 184.78 -38.17 -61.06
N GLN A 719 185.22 -36.94 -60.81
CA GLN A 719 186.65 -36.62 -60.63
C GLN A 719 187.23 -37.23 -59.35
N LEU A 720 186.44 -37.29 -58.26
CA LEU A 720 186.86 -37.96 -57.02
C LEU A 720 187.08 -39.46 -57.19
N TYR A 721 186.15 -40.15 -57.87
CA TYR A 721 186.28 -41.60 -58.13
C TYR A 721 187.53 -41.97 -58.95
N GLN A 722 187.95 -41.12 -59.89
CA GLN A 722 189.20 -41.33 -60.63
C GLN A 722 190.44 -41.22 -59.72
N PHE A 723 190.47 -40.20 -58.86
CA PHE A 723 191.58 -39.99 -57.91
C PHE A 723 191.73 -41.13 -56.89
N GLU A 724 190.62 -41.66 -56.37
CA GLU A 724 190.66 -42.77 -55.41
C GLU A 724 191.17 -44.08 -56.05
N ALA A 725 190.81 -44.34 -57.31
CA ALA A 725 191.30 -45.50 -58.05
C ALA A 725 192.82 -45.45 -58.24
N GLU A 726 193.36 -44.33 -58.75
CA GLU A 726 194.81 -44.15 -58.96
C GLU A 726 195.61 -44.25 -57.65
N HIS A 727 195.08 -43.73 -56.54
CA HIS A 727 195.76 -43.81 -55.25
C HIS A 727 195.86 -45.26 -54.76
N SER A 728 194.80 -46.06 -54.95
CA SER A 728 194.76 -47.46 -54.53
C SER A 728 195.78 -48.35 -55.28
N GLU A 729 195.96 -48.12 -56.59
CA GLU A 729 196.90 -48.88 -57.43
C GLU A 729 198.36 -48.60 -57.04
N ASN A 730 198.67 -47.33 -56.72
CA ASN A 730 200.01 -46.91 -56.29
C ASN A 730 200.38 -47.51 -54.92
N LEU A 731 199.41 -47.63 -54.01
CA LEU A 731 199.58 -48.24 -52.70
C LEU A 731 199.83 -49.76 -52.78
N ALA A 732 199.25 -50.43 -53.77
CA ALA A 732 199.49 -51.84 -54.04
C ALA A 732 200.93 -52.11 -54.55
N ARG A 733 201.46 -51.25 -55.44
CA ARG A 733 202.86 -51.34 -55.90
C ARG A 733 203.88 -51.18 -54.78
N LEU A 734 203.63 -50.25 -53.86
CA LEU A 734 204.53 -49.97 -52.73
C LEU A 734 204.68 -51.18 -51.78
N ARG A 735 203.61 -51.94 -51.54
CA ARG A 735 203.65 -53.18 -50.75
C ARG A 735 204.49 -54.28 -51.40
N LEU A 736 204.34 -54.48 -52.72
CA LEU A 736 205.07 -55.51 -53.44
C LEU A 736 206.59 -55.23 -53.49
N MET A 737 206.98 -53.96 -53.56
CA MET A 737 208.39 -53.55 -53.49
C MET A 737 209.02 -53.81 -52.11
N GLN A 738 208.25 -53.75 -51.02
CA GLN A 738 208.74 -54.10 -49.68
C GLN A 738 208.94 -55.62 -49.52
N ASP A 739 208.06 -56.46 -50.08
CA ASP A 739 208.22 -57.92 -50.03
C ASP A 739 209.46 -58.41 -50.79
N GLU A 740 209.84 -57.75 -51.88
CA GLU A 740 211.10 -58.01 -52.61
C GLU A 740 212.33 -57.61 -51.77
N LEU A 741 212.28 -56.46 -51.08
CA LEU A 741 213.35 -55.99 -50.20
C LEU A 741 213.61 -56.92 -49.01
N VAL A 742 212.56 -57.41 -48.34
CA VAL A 742 212.68 -58.34 -47.20
C VAL A 742 213.32 -59.67 -47.62
N LYS A 743 213.07 -60.14 -48.85
CA LYS A 743 213.75 -61.33 -49.40
C LYS A 743 215.21 -61.06 -49.76
N GLY A 744 215.55 -59.82 -50.13
CA GLY A 744 216.93 -59.37 -50.31
C GLY A 744 217.73 -59.35 -49.00
N GLU A 745 217.13 -58.93 -47.88
CA GLU A 745 217.79 -58.97 -46.56
C GLU A 745 218.02 -60.41 -46.07
N ALA A 746 217.08 -61.33 -46.34
CA ALA A 746 217.26 -62.76 -46.07
C ALA A 746 218.44 -63.38 -46.86
N GLN A 747 218.85 -62.74 -47.96
CA GLN A 747 220.02 -63.14 -48.75
C GLN A 747 221.36 -62.79 -48.07
N ILE A 748 221.36 -61.90 -47.08
CA ILE A 748 222.59 -61.32 -46.49
C ILE A 748 223.00 -62.00 -45.17
N GLU A 749 222.06 -62.39 -44.30
CA GLU A 749 222.39 -63.10 -43.04
C GLU A 749 223.04 -64.48 -43.29
N LEU A 750 222.61 -65.22 -44.31
CA LEU A 750 223.22 -66.52 -44.65
C LEU A 750 224.66 -66.39 -45.21
N ILE A 751 225.01 -65.24 -45.78
CA ILE A 751 226.38 -64.91 -46.23
C ILE A 751 227.25 -64.49 -45.04
N LYS A 752 226.64 -63.94 -43.98
CA LYS A 752 227.30 -63.51 -42.75
C LYS A 752 227.84 -64.67 -41.91
N ASP A 753 227.11 -65.79 -41.87
CA ASP A 753 227.39 -66.93 -40.98
C ASP A 753 228.54 -67.83 -41.44
N LEU A 754 229.25 -67.48 -42.53
CA LEU A 754 230.32 -68.30 -43.12
C LEU A 754 231.65 -67.56 -43.39
N LEU A 755 231.78 -66.28 -43.04
CA LEU A 755 232.98 -65.47 -43.38
C LEU A 755 233.90 -65.06 -42.22
N LEU A 756 233.49 -65.23 -40.95
CA LEU A 756 234.37 -65.03 -39.78
C LEU A 756 234.08 -66.10 -38.71
N ARG A 757 235.02 -66.79 -38.04
CA ARG A 757 236.45 -67.13 -38.23
C ARG A 757 237.24 -66.43 -39.36
N GLU A 758 238.29 -65.65 -39.11
CA GLU A 758 239.25 -65.65 -37.99
C GLU A 758 239.29 -64.34 -37.15
N PRO A 759 240.01 -64.33 -36.00
CA PRO A 759 240.11 -63.18 -35.10
C PRO A 759 241.43 -62.40 -35.22
N GLY A 760 241.39 -61.09 -34.96
CA GLY A 760 242.56 -60.27 -34.61
C GLY A 760 242.68 -58.91 -35.30
N LEU A 761 243.24 -57.94 -34.54
CA LEU A 761 243.49 -56.52 -34.85
C LEU A 761 242.27 -55.57 -34.89
#